data_AF-A0A8H6L1C9-F1
#
_entry.id   AF-A0A8H6L1C9-F1
#
_cell.length_a   1.000
_cell.length_b   1.000
_cell.length_c   1.000
_cell.angle_alpha   90.00
_cell.angle_beta   90.00
_cell.angle_gamma   90.00
#
_symmetry.space_group_name_H-M   'P 1'
#
loop_
_entity.id
_entity.type
_entity.pdbx_description
1 polymer ?
#
loop_
_entity_poly.entity_id
_entity_poly.type
_entity_poly.pdbx_seq_one_letter_code
_entity_poly.pdbx_strand_id
1 'polypeptide(L)'
;MADSENPLLKALPPETDYLSYLTILEYNLTAEQLPTLHDILQDTTLTANIGWDLVHLLLPLLPASHQCIQDVARLGNPREVVLKVTELLEAFGEEEEAEDEEESEDIEELEKLKEPGVSEDDAREDDVQDGENVAAEFTTSEGPSRPPSKGVKFTALLEMLSVLHPRIKTKYPSRFLSTSLQAILPAYSQVARTTEATEAVLGFIKALSGTRRPKLPPRKSSVMIPTQATPVSAPDPEGQDEALGVDEKGLQSRLLQSFLTYVTEAYMSSTALDEDVPGLAWSSRYQEELHPEKIIPGRRTYGSLFVEEEHLHERDTITGHILSLARDLKLGAEELLSTITKPDELDLDEEQELPSSASDVPLSKTGSMFILATMAASSTLFDAPASLPSLSLVPDFAGILASSLGDSATGSTGAESEPLIDAVLFLGFLIIGSQPNVPAGADNDHVFNNVLQRLSLLSANMPSPVLRYHAHLLTSTILHLNPSEDSRLAFIRDTLEHCPFENLKASAIGWLKDEILAAEKAERSKDEPDAEDSIFATSAALNSLAPFIFPNPEKLMEGQSITGSYATFQAHQPFYLAVLNLLYLLLSSTTLSSRLQMAEVAKQNELPRFLDSLLQAAKKFQSSLSNDELEYGDEQGRNDGFLVMELMEMAVGQAQHALSKVGMKDLEA
;
A
#
# COMPACT_ATOMS: atom_id res chain seq x y z
N MET A 1 25.86 55.63 7.32
CA MET A 1 24.82 56.50 7.91
C MET A 1 23.47 56.26 7.22
N ALA A 2 23.08 55.00 6.99
CA ALA A 2 21.76 54.61 6.47
C ALA A 2 20.98 53.77 7.49
N ASP A 3 21.68 53.13 8.45
CA ASP A 3 21.07 52.31 9.51
C ASP A 3 20.24 53.09 10.54
N SER A 4 20.24 54.42 10.51
CA SER A 4 19.51 55.26 11.47
C SER A 4 18.04 55.48 11.14
N GLU A 5 17.51 54.89 10.05
CA GLU A 5 16.10 55.05 9.65
C GLU A 5 15.25 53.78 9.69
N ASN A 6 15.84 52.59 9.89
CA ASN A 6 15.07 51.35 9.90
C ASN A 6 14.06 51.33 11.09
N PRO A 7 12.74 51.17 10.84
CA PRO A 7 11.71 51.19 11.88
C PRO A 7 11.92 50.10 12.93
N LEU A 8 12.48 48.95 12.55
CA LEU A 8 12.72 47.81 13.45
C LEU A 8 13.81 48.10 14.49
N LEU A 9 14.81 48.93 14.16
CA LEU A 9 15.88 49.30 15.07
C LEU A 9 15.48 50.43 16.02
N LYS A 10 14.62 51.35 15.57
CA LYS A 10 14.14 52.48 16.38
C LYS A 10 13.17 52.04 17.48
N ALA A 11 12.41 50.99 17.22
CA ALA A 11 11.42 50.47 18.15
C ALA A 11 11.98 49.39 19.09
N LEU A 12 13.29 49.13 19.13
CA LEU A 12 13.84 48.10 20.00
C LEU A 12 13.57 48.41 21.49
N PRO A 13 13.17 47.41 22.30
CA PRO A 13 13.09 47.57 23.75
C PRO A 13 14.43 48.04 24.33
N PRO A 14 14.45 49.01 25.27
CA PRO A 14 13.33 49.49 26.08
C PRO A 14 12.52 50.67 25.51
N GLU A 15 12.78 51.12 24.27
CA GLU A 15 12.08 52.29 23.70
C GLU A 15 10.58 52.01 23.47
N THR A 16 10.21 50.77 23.17
CA THR A 16 8.83 50.27 23.24
C THR A 16 8.75 49.01 24.11
N ASP A 17 7.54 48.67 24.56
CA ASP A 17 7.27 47.36 25.16
C ASP A 17 7.25 46.25 24.10
N TYR A 18 7.35 44.99 24.53
CA TYR A 18 7.43 43.83 23.64
C TYR A 18 6.20 43.67 22.74
N LEU A 19 4.99 43.97 23.24
CA LEU A 19 3.77 43.83 22.45
C LEU A 19 3.72 44.89 21.34
N SER A 20 3.99 46.15 21.68
CA SER A 20 4.10 47.22 20.68
C SER A 20 5.18 46.92 19.64
N TYR A 21 6.29 46.30 20.05
CA TYR A 21 7.35 45.90 19.12
C TYR A 21 6.90 44.81 18.14
N LEU A 22 6.15 43.81 18.62
CA LEU A 22 5.56 42.77 17.78
C LEU A 22 4.58 43.34 16.74
N THR A 23 3.72 44.28 17.16
CA THR A 23 2.83 44.98 16.21
C THR A 23 3.62 45.75 15.16
N ILE A 24 4.71 46.43 15.54
CA ILE A 24 5.58 47.11 14.57
C ILE A 24 6.22 46.12 13.61
N LEU A 25 6.65 44.94 14.09
CA LEU A 25 7.16 43.87 13.23
C LEU A 25 6.07 43.39 12.26
N GLU A 26 4.88 43.05 12.73
CA GLU A 26 3.75 42.59 11.91
C GLU A 26 3.45 43.54 10.72
N TYR A 27 3.40 44.86 10.95
CA TYR A 27 3.10 45.81 9.88
C TYR A 27 4.27 46.17 8.96
N ASN A 28 5.52 45.90 9.36
CA ASN A 28 6.69 46.34 8.60
C ASN A 28 7.52 45.18 8.03
N LEU A 29 7.32 43.95 8.52
CA LEU A 29 8.12 42.79 8.14
C LEU A 29 7.91 42.44 6.68
N THR A 30 8.98 42.58 5.92
CA THR A 30 9.07 42.28 4.49
C THR A 30 10.35 41.52 4.22
N ALA A 31 10.44 40.85 3.06
CA ALA A 31 11.62 40.06 2.69
C ALA A 31 12.94 40.85 2.76
N GLU A 32 12.90 42.15 2.44
CA GLU A 32 14.07 43.04 2.49
C GLU A 32 14.56 43.33 3.93
N GLN A 33 13.67 43.24 4.92
CA GLN A 33 13.97 43.53 6.32
C GLN A 33 14.44 42.30 7.11
N LEU A 34 14.31 41.10 6.54
CA LEU A 34 14.73 39.84 7.17
C LEU A 34 16.20 39.81 7.61
N PRO A 35 17.18 40.34 6.84
CA PRO A 35 18.56 40.40 7.32
C PRO A 35 18.73 41.26 8.58
N THR A 36 17.99 42.38 8.68
CA THR A 36 18.01 43.20 9.89
C THR A 36 17.34 42.47 11.06
N LEU A 37 16.23 41.77 10.80
CA LEU A 37 15.58 40.96 11.83
C LEU A 37 16.50 39.82 12.30
N HIS A 38 17.23 39.16 11.41
CA HIS A 38 18.22 38.13 11.76
C HIS A 38 19.25 38.65 12.76
N ASP A 39 19.80 39.84 12.53
CA ASP A 39 20.75 40.49 13.44
C ASP A 39 20.11 40.83 14.79
N ILE A 40 18.86 41.30 14.79
CA ILE A 40 18.09 41.62 16.00
C ILE A 40 17.81 40.35 16.82
N LEU A 41 17.44 39.24 16.17
CA LEU A 41 17.12 37.98 16.81
C LEU A 41 18.31 37.32 17.51
N GLN A 42 19.55 37.79 17.25
CA GLN A 42 20.73 37.32 17.98
C GLN A 42 20.74 37.75 19.46
N ASP A 43 19.92 38.73 19.87
CA ASP A 43 19.72 39.04 21.29
C ASP A 43 18.82 38.00 21.95
N THR A 44 19.44 37.09 22.71
CA THR A 44 18.75 36.04 23.47
C THR A 44 17.65 36.57 24.38
N THR A 45 17.81 37.75 24.97
CA THR A 45 16.82 38.29 25.93
C THR A 45 15.58 38.74 25.19
N LEU A 46 15.76 39.48 24.09
CA LEU A 46 14.67 39.93 23.25
C LEU A 46 13.94 38.73 22.63
N THR A 47 14.69 37.84 21.97
CA THR A 47 14.15 36.68 21.26
C THR A 47 13.45 35.69 22.19
N ALA A 48 13.90 35.55 23.44
CA ALA A 48 13.19 34.73 24.44
C ALA A 48 11.77 35.25 24.74
N ASN A 49 11.54 36.57 24.66
CA ASN A 49 10.25 37.18 24.97
C ASN A 49 9.32 37.27 23.76
N ILE A 50 9.86 37.55 22.56
CA ILE A 50 9.05 37.81 21.36
C ILE A 50 9.03 36.65 20.35
N GLY A 51 9.95 35.69 20.46
CA GLY A 51 10.22 34.74 19.38
C GLY A 51 9.05 33.82 19.03
N TRP A 52 8.24 33.40 20.01
CA TRP A 52 7.12 32.51 19.78
C TRP A 52 6.02 33.17 18.95
N ASP A 53 5.70 34.44 19.21
CA ASP A 53 4.75 35.22 18.39
C ASP A 53 5.27 35.42 16.96
N LEU A 54 6.58 35.46 16.73
CA LEU A 54 7.11 35.70 15.38
C LEU A 54 6.94 34.52 14.42
N VAL A 55 6.67 33.30 14.89
CA VAL A 55 6.67 32.11 14.04
C VAL A 55 5.64 32.21 12.93
N HIS A 56 4.40 32.62 13.25
CA HIS A 56 3.33 32.76 12.26
C HIS A 56 3.58 33.90 11.25
N LEU A 57 4.30 34.95 11.64
CA LEU A 57 4.69 36.05 10.74
C LEU A 57 5.82 35.65 9.78
N LEU A 58 6.69 34.74 10.22
CA LEU A 58 7.84 34.28 9.43
C LEU A 58 7.48 33.17 8.44
N LEU A 59 6.50 32.33 8.73
CA LEU A 59 6.10 31.21 7.86
C LEU A 59 5.69 31.63 6.43
N PRO A 60 4.85 32.66 6.23
CA PRO A 60 4.48 33.13 4.89
C PRO A 60 5.65 33.66 4.06
N LEU A 61 6.75 34.05 4.72
CA LEU A 61 7.94 34.62 4.08
C LEU A 61 9.01 33.57 3.73
N LEU A 62 8.70 32.27 3.85
CA LEU A 62 9.58 31.21 3.41
C LEU A 62 9.76 31.21 1.87
N PRO A 63 10.93 30.81 1.35
CA PRO A 63 12.11 30.31 2.06
C PRO A 63 13.02 31.42 2.62
N ALA A 64 12.75 32.70 2.34
CA ALA A 64 13.65 33.80 2.71
C ALA A 64 13.79 33.98 4.24
N SER A 65 12.74 33.72 5.00
CA SER A 65 12.71 33.82 6.46
C SER A 65 13.34 32.66 7.21
N HIS A 66 13.82 31.62 6.50
CA HIS A 66 14.28 30.38 7.12
C HIS A 66 15.38 30.58 8.19
N GLN A 67 16.31 31.51 7.98
CA GLN A 67 17.34 31.81 8.99
C GLN A 67 16.74 32.41 10.27
N CYS A 68 15.78 33.32 10.15
CA CYS A 68 15.09 33.91 11.30
C CYS A 68 14.29 32.85 12.07
N ILE A 69 13.64 31.91 11.36
CA ILE A 69 12.93 30.77 11.97
C ILE A 69 13.90 29.90 12.79
N GLN A 70 15.09 29.61 12.24
CA GLN A 70 16.12 28.85 12.95
C GLN A 70 16.68 29.62 14.17
N ASP A 71 16.79 30.95 14.10
CA ASP A 71 17.18 31.76 15.26
C ASP A 71 16.12 31.74 16.36
N VAL A 72 14.84 31.85 16.01
CA VAL A 72 13.72 31.71 16.96
C VAL A 72 13.78 30.34 17.63
N ALA A 73 13.97 29.26 16.85
CA ALA A 73 14.08 27.90 17.40
C ALA A 73 15.31 27.73 18.31
N ARG A 74 16.40 28.47 18.07
CA ARG A 74 17.66 28.39 18.81
C ARG A 74 17.69 29.27 20.07
N LEU A 75 17.08 30.45 20.02
CA LEU A 75 17.23 31.52 21.01
C LEU A 75 15.93 31.88 21.73
N GLY A 76 14.76 31.55 21.16
CA GLY A 76 13.46 31.80 21.78
C GLY A 76 13.20 30.91 23.00
N ASN A 77 12.16 31.25 23.79
CA ASN A 77 11.73 30.40 24.91
C ASN A 77 11.23 29.05 24.35
N PRO A 78 11.93 27.93 24.61
CA PRO A 78 11.62 26.66 23.97
C PRO A 78 10.23 26.11 24.33
N ARG A 79 9.67 26.49 25.48
CA ARG A 79 8.34 26.00 25.91
C ARG A 79 7.22 26.67 25.12
N GLU A 80 7.26 27.99 25.01
CA GLU A 80 6.27 28.78 24.26
C GLU A 80 6.38 28.52 22.75
N VAL A 81 7.61 28.48 22.22
CA VAL A 81 7.82 28.24 20.78
C VAL A 81 7.33 26.85 20.36
N VAL A 82 7.54 25.79 21.17
CA VAL A 82 7.00 24.46 20.84
C VAL A 82 5.48 24.46 20.82
N LEU A 83 4.84 25.11 21.79
CA LEU A 83 3.37 25.21 21.80
C LEU A 83 2.87 25.94 20.56
N LYS A 84 3.49 27.06 20.18
CA LYS A 84 3.09 27.80 18.98
C LYS A 84 3.33 27.03 17.68
N VAL A 85 4.46 26.33 17.56
CA VAL A 85 4.73 25.46 16.40
C VAL A 85 3.73 24.30 16.35
N THR A 86 3.34 23.75 17.50
CA THR A 86 2.33 22.68 17.59
C THR A 86 0.95 23.19 17.19
N GLU A 87 0.54 24.37 17.66
CA GLU A 87 -0.71 25.05 17.25
C GLU A 87 -0.77 25.27 15.73
N LEU A 88 0.33 25.71 15.11
CA LEU A 88 0.41 25.90 13.66
C LEU A 88 0.37 24.57 12.87
N LEU A 89 0.81 23.46 13.48
CA LEU A 89 0.67 22.12 12.91
C LEU A 89 -0.75 21.56 13.10
N GLU A 90 -1.46 21.93 14.16
CA GLU A 90 -2.86 21.55 14.38
C GLU A 90 -3.78 22.28 13.39
N ALA A 91 -3.55 23.57 13.16
CA ALA A 91 -4.25 24.38 12.15
C ALA A 91 -3.77 24.07 10.70
N PHE A 92 -2.86 23.12 10.53
CA PHE A 92 -2.27 22.80 9.23
C PHE A 92 -3.34 22.21 8.31
N GLY A 93 -3.74 22.95 7.28
CA GLY A 93 -4.77 22.56 6.32
C GLY A 93 -6.05 23.41 6.36
N GLU A 94 -6.34 24.09 7.47
CA GLU A 94 -7.47 25.01 7.60
C GLU A 94 -7.22 26.35 6.86
N GLU A 95 -5.96 26.69 6.59
CA GLU A 95 -5.55 27.92 5.89
C GLU A 95 -6.10 28.02 4.45
N GLU A 96 -6.30 26.90 3.75
CA GLU A 96 -6.79 26.91 2.35
C GLU A 96 -8.32 27.06 2.24
N GLU A 97 -9.12 26.59 3.20
CA GLU A 97 -10.57 26.82 3.15
C GLU A 97 -10.89 28.32 3.26
N ALA A 98 -10.09 29.08 4.00
CA ALA A 98 -10.23 30.53 4.11
C ALA A 98 -9.64 31.28 2.91
N GLU A 99 -8.48 30.88 2.37
CA GLU A 99 -7.86 31.53 1.21
C GLU A 99 -8.61 31.22 -0.11
N ASP A 100 -9.15 30.00 -0.29
CA ASP A 100 -9.98 29.64 -1.46
C ASP A 100 -11.37 30.31 -1.39
N GLU A 101 -11.95 30.50 -0.19
CA GLU A 101 -13.17 31.30 0.00
C GLU A 101 -12.90 32.77 -0.37
N GLU A 102 -11.81 33.37 0.10
CA GLU A 102 -11.42 34.75 -0.21
C GLU A 102 -11.07 34.96 -1.71
N GLU A 103 -10.35 34.05 -2.35
CA GLU A 103 -10.08 34.11 -3.80
C GLU A 103 -11.36 33.90 -4.63
N SER A 104 -12.31 33.06 -4.18
CA SER A 104 -13.58 32.86 -4.86
C SER A 104 -14.51 34.09 -4.78
N GLU A 105 -14.49 34.81 -3.65
CA GLU A 105 -15.22 36.07 -3.47
C GLU A 105 -14.62 37.19 -4.38
N ASP A 106 -13.30 37.24 -4.50
CA ASP A 106 -12.58 38.18 -5.38
C ASP A 106 -12.84 37.90 -6.88
N ILE A 107 -12.95 36.62 -7.29
CA ILE A 107 -13.29 36.23 -8.67
C ILE A 107 -14.75 36.57 -8.98
N GLU A 108 -15.68 36.34 -8.04
CA GLU A 108 -17.09 36.72 -8.20
C GLU A 108 -17.30 38.25 -8.27
N GLU A 109 -16.47 39.04 -7.59
CA GLU A 109 -16.53 40.51 -7.65
C GLU A 109 -15.93 41.06 -8.97
N LEU A 110 -14.92 40.38 -9.54
CA LEU A 110 -14.34 40.68 -10.85
C LEU A 110 -15.25 40.30 -12.03
N GLU A 111 -16.06 39.24 -11.92
CA GLU A 111 -17.03 38.87 -12.96
C GLU A 111 -18.27 39.79 -12.98
N LYS A 112 -18.62 40.41 -11.85
CA LYS A 112 -19.74 41.38 -11.76
C LYS A 112 -19.43 42.75 -12.40
N LEU A 113 -18.18 43.00 -12.82
CA LEU A 113 -17.75 44.25 -13.47
C LEU A 113 -17.70 44.20 -15.01
N LYS A 114 -18.08 43.10 -15.65
CA LYS A 114 -18.24 43.04 -17.12
C LYS A 114 -19.71 43.21 -17.51
N GLU A 115 -20.12 44.46 -17.78
CA GLU A 115 -21.38 44.71 -18.50
C GLU A 115 -21.35 44.12 -19.93
N PRO A 116 -22.51 43.69 -20.46
CA PRO A 116 -22.58 42.85 -21.65
C PRO A 116 -22.61 43.69 -22.92
N GLY A 117 -21.74 43.37 -23.88
CA GLY A 117 -21.80 43.97 -25.20
C GLY A 117 -20.80 43.43 -26.21
N VAL A 118 -21.36 42.70 -27.18
CA VAL A 118 -20.89 42.52 -28.58
C VAL A 118 -20.28 41.14 -28.94
N SER A 119 -21.18 40.34 -29.54
CA SER A 119 -21.10 39.37 -30.66
C SER A 119 -20.07 38.24 -30.72
N GLU A 120 -20.65 37.06 -30.95
CA GLU A 120 -20.13 35.81 -31.55
C GLU A 120 -19.24 36.03 -32.78
N ASP A 121 -18.20 35.19 -32.88
CA ASP A 121 -17.69 34.47 -34.06
C ASP A 121 -16.15 34.35 -34.01
N ASP A 122 -15.63 33.15 -33.74
CA ASP A 122 -14.94 32.31 -34.73
C ASP A 122 -14.25 31.12 -34.04
N ALA A 123 -14.52 29.93 -34.55
CA ALA A 123 -13.86 28.69 -34.16
C ALA A 123 -12.43 28.61 -34.72
N ARG A 124 -11.54 27.89 -34.03
CA ARG A 124 -10.57 26.96 -34.63
C ARG A 124 -9.86 26.09 -33.60
N GLU A 125 -9.91 24.79 -33.88
CA GLU A 125 -9.09 23.71 -33.36
C GLU A 125 -7.60 23.93 -33.68
N ASP A 126 -6.70 23.48 -32.80
CA ASP A 126 -5.58 22.57 -33.13
C ASP A 126 -4.68 22.36 -31.88
N ASP A 127 -4.81 21.16 -31.30
CA ASP A 127 -3.78 20.11 -31.24
C ASP A 127 -2.36 20.36 -30.65
N VAL A 128 -1.94 19.34 -29.88
CA VAL A 128 -0.56 18.86 -29.58
C VAL A 128 0.15 19.23 -28.25
N GLN A 129 0.35 18.17 -27.45
CA GLN A 129 1.53 17.74 -26.66
C GLN A 129 2.57 18.79 -26.22
N ASP A 130 2.97 18.77 -24.96
CA ASP A 130 4.13 18.01 -24.48
C ASP A 130 4.37 18.22 -22.98
N GLY A 131 4.99 17.22 -22.35
CA GLY A 131 5.32 17.22 -20.93
C GLY A 131 6.35 18.27 -20.53
N GLU A 132 6.30 18.69 -19.26
CA GLU A 132 7.32 19.52 -18.66
C GLU A 132 8.14 18.75 -17.64
N ASN A 133 9.43 18.66 -17.99
CA ASN A 133 10.53 18.24 -17.15
C ASN A 133 10.62 19.10 -15.89
N VAL A 134 10.83 18.42 -14.77
CA VAL A 134 11.39 18.98 -13.54
C VAL A 134 12.84 19.36 -13.83
N ALA A 135 13.08 20.63 -14.12
CA ALA A 135 14.41 21.20 -14.15
C ALA A 135 14.49 22.32 -13.11
N ALA A 136 15.30 22.08 -12.08
CA ALA A 136 15.70 23.08 -11.11
C ALA A 136 16.40 24.25 -11.81
N GLU A 137 15.71 25.37 -11.99
CA GLU A 137 16.32 26.65 -12.32
C GLU A 137 16.35 27.56 -11.10
N PHE A 138 17.55 27.69 -10.55
CA PHE A 138 17.94 28.74 -9.63
C PHE A 138 18.09 30.04 -10.45
N THR A 139 17.01 30.80 -10.59
CA THR A 139 17.07 32.15 -11.18
C THR A 139 16.39 33.16 -10.27
N THR A 140 17.19 34.13 -9.81
CA THR A 140 16.73 35.38 -9.22
C THR A 140 15.89 36.16 -10.23
N SER A 141 14.58 36.27 -10.02
CA SER A 141 13.76 37.31 -10.63
C SER A 141 12.63 37.73 -9.70
N GLU A 142 12.59 39.04 -9.42
CA GLU A 142 11.56 39.74 -8.68
C GLU A 142 10.20 39.66 -9.41
N GLY A 143 9.22 39.07 -8.73
CA GLY A 143 7.79 39.07 -9.00
C GLY A 143 7.05 38.86 -7.66
N PRO A 144 5.73 39.12 -7.54
CA PRO A 144 5.03 38.92 -6.28
C PRO A 144 5.24 37.48 -5.83
N SER A 145 5.85 37.31 -4.66
CA SER A 145 6.33 36.03 -4.15
C SER A 145 5.18 35.05 -4.08
N ARG A 146 5.21 33.99 -4.90
CA ARG A 146 4.30 32.86 -4.77
C ARG A 146 4.33 32.38 -3.31
N PRO A 147 3.18 32.15 -2.66
CA PRO A 147 3.16 31.70 -1.27
C PRO A 147 3.94 30.39 -1.14
N PRO A 148 4.65 30.18 -0.01
CA PRO A 148 5.45 28.98 0.20
C PRO A 148 4.55 27.75 0.22
N SER A 149 4.99 26.67 -0.43
CA SER A 149 4.23 25.43 -0.46
C SER A 149 4.05 24.84 0.94
N LYS A 150 2.94 24.12 1.15
CA LYS A 150 2.65 23.40 2.41
C LYS A 150 3.83 22.53 2.88
N GLY A 151 4.47 21.80 1.96
CA GLY A 151 5.64 20.98 2.26
C GLY A 151 6.83 21.78 2.81
N VAL A 152 7.06 23.00 2.31
CA VAL A 152 8.12 23.89 2.80
C VAL A 152 7.80 24.43 4.20
N LYS A 153 6.56 24.89 4.43
CA LYS A 153 6.09 25.32 5.76
C LYS A 153 6.23 24.18 6.79
N PHE A 154 5.73 22.99 6.45
CA PHE A 154 5.81 21.79 7.29
C PHE A 154 7.25 21.41 7.63
N THR A 155 8.13 21.36 6.63
CA THR A 155 9.56 21.03 6.82
C THR A 155 10.22 22.00 7.79
N ALA A 156 10.00 23.31 7.63
CA ALA A 156 10.55 24.32 8.52
C ALA A 156 10.07 24.14 9.98
N LEU A 157 8.78 23.84 10.20
CA LEU A 157 8.22 23.59 11.53
C LEU A 157 8.84 22.36 12.20
N LEU A 158 9.04 21.27 11.46
CA LEU A 158 9.68 20.04 11.95
C LEU A 158 11.17 20.26 12.29
N GLU A 159 11.87 21.08 11.52
CA GLU A 159 13.23 21.49 11.85
C GLU A 159 13.28 22.32 13.14
N MET A 160 12.33 23.24 13.36
CA MET A 160 12.22 23.96 14.63
C MET A 160 12.04 22.99 15.80
N LEU A 161 11.08 22.05 15.70
CA LEU A 161 10.82 21.07 16.76
C LEU A 161 12.06 20.21 17.06
N SER A 162 12.84 19.86 16.04
CA SER A 162 14.10 19.12 16.18
C SER A 162 15.13 19.86 17.05
N VAL A 163 15.12 21.19 17.04
CA VAL A 163 15.98 22.04 17.88
C VAL A 163 15.36 22.28 19.25
N LEU A 164 14.03 22.42 19.33
CA LEU A 164 13.32 22.84 20.53
C LEU A 164 13.15 21.73 21.58
N HIS A 165 12.72 20.53 21.18
CA HIS A 165 12.47 19.45 22.15
C HIS A 165 13.72 19.09 22.98
N PRO A 166 14.95 19.01 22.40
CA PRO A 166 16.16 18.79 23.20
C PRO A 166 16.50 19.93 24.16
N ARG A 167 15.96 21.13 23.97
CA ARG A 167 16.18 22.30 24.85
C ARG A 167 15.28 22.26 26.07
N ILE A 168 14.07 21.70 25.99
CA ILE A 168 13.08 21.69 27.08
C ILE A 168 13.61 20.88 28.27
N LYS A 169 13.72 21.52 29.43
CA LYS A 169 14.16 20.90 30.69
C LYS A 169 13.03 20.94 31.71
N THR A 170 12.19 19.91 31.68
CA THR A 170 11.06 19.75 32.61
C THR A 170 11.07 18.34 33.22
N LYS A 171 10.23 18.14 34.23
CA LYS A 171 10.03 16.83 34.87
C LYS A 171 9.34 15.81 33.94
N TYR A 172 8.50 16.28 33.01
CA TYR A 172 7.69 15.44 32.11
C TYR A 172 7.74 15.94 30.64
N PRO A 173 8.92 15.93 29.99
CA PRO A 173 9.07 16.37 28.60
C PRO A 173 8.29 15.54 27.58
N SER A 174 7.91 14.30 27.91
CA SER A 174 7.02 13.42 27.14
C SER A 174 5.66 14.05 26.85
N ARG A 175 5.17 14.95 27.71
CA ARG A 175 3.90 15.66 27.46
C ARG A 175 4.00 16.58 26.26
N PHE A 176 5.03 17.42 26.22
CA PHE A 176 5.31 18.27 25.06
C PHE A 176 5.51 17.43 23.80
N LEU A 177 6.27 16.33 23.91
CA LEU A 177 6.48 15.42 22.79
C LEU A 177 5.16 14.82 22.31
N SER A 178 4.33 14.28 23.20
CA SER A 178 3.04 13.67 22.84
C SER A 178 2.15 14.65 22.08
N THR A 179 2.00 15.88 22.57
CA THR A 179 1.19 16.90 21.90
C THR A 179 1.74 17.23 20.52
N SER A 180 3.04 17.47 20.39
CA SER A 180 3.65 17.75 19.08
C SER A 180 3.52 16.56 18.11
N LEU A 181 3.68 15.31 18.56
CA LEU A 181 3.50 14.13 17.71
C LEU A 181 2.05 13.99 17.21
N GLN A 182 1.07 14.30 18.06
CA GLN A 182 -0.35 14.29 17.69
C GLN A 182 -0.69 15.37 16.67
N ALA A 183 -0.04 16.54 16.73
CA ALA A 183 -0.20 17.60 15.72
C ALA A 183 0.53 17.29 14.40
N ILE A 184 1.73 16.71 14.47
CA ILE A 184 2.51 16.40 13.25
C ILE A 184 1.78 15.36 12.39
N LEU A 185 1.13 14.35 12.98
CA LEU A 185 0.61 13.22 12.21
C LEU A 185 -0.50 13.60 11.20
N PRO A 186 -1.55 14.37 11.58
CA PRO A 186 -2.53 14.89 10.63
C PRO A 186 -1.93 15.89 9.63
N ALA A 187 -1.02 16.77 10.07
CA ALA A 187 -0.33 17.69 9.17
C ALA A 187 0.49 16.94 8.10
N TYR A 188 1.19 15.89 8.53
CA TYR A 188 1.99 15.04 7.65
C TYR A 188 1.15 14.31 6.62
N SER A 189 -0.02 13.78 6.97
CA SER A 189 -0.85 13.02 6.01
C SER A 189 -1.24 13.85 4.77
N GLN A 190 -1.36 15.17 4.92
CA GLN A 190 -1.64 16.09 3.81
C GLN A 190 -0.43 16.29 2.86
N VAL A 191 0.79 16.11 3.35
CA VAL A 191 2.05 16.32 2.59
C VAL A 191 2.86 15.05 2.40
N ALA A 192 2.37 13.89 2.85
CA ALA A 192 3.07 12.60 2.88
C ALA A 192 3.49 12.05 1.51
N ARG A 193 3.05 12.68 0.42
CA ARG A 193 3.49 12.37 -0.94
C ARG A 193 4.84 13.00 -1.31
N THR A 194 5.28 14.00 -0.56
CA THR A 194 6.54 14.71 -0.82
C THR A 194 7.69 14.06 -0.07
N THR A 195 8.74 13.69 -0.79
CA THR A 195 9.96 13.07 -0.25
C THR A 195 10.58 13.97 0.83
N GLU A 196 10.55 15.29 0.63
CA GLU A 196 11.10 16.27 1.57
C GLU A 196 10.37 16.26 2.92
N ALA A 197 9.03 16.20 2.91
CA ALA A 197 8.25 16.19 4.15
C ALA A 197 8.50 14.89 4.93
N THR A 198 8.55 13.74 4.26
CA THR A 198 8.87 12.47 4.91
C THR A 198 10.29 12.50 5.49
N GLU A 199 11.28 12.97 4.73
CA GLU A 199 12.66 13.13 5.23
C GLU A 199 12.75 14.09 6.43
N ALA A 200 11.95 15.17 6.46
CA ALA A 200 11.87 16.07 7.60
C ALA A 200 11.35 15.37 8.86
N VAL A 201 10.30 14.55 8.73
CA VAL A 201 9.76 13.74 9.84
C VAL A 201 10.78 12.70 10.32
N LEU A 202 11.43 11.99 9.41
CA LEU A 202 12.46 11.00 9.77
C LEU A 202 13.67 11.69 10.42
N GLY A 203 14.05 12.88 9.93
CA GLY A 203 15.08 13.74 10.51
C GLY A 203 14.75 14.18 11.93
N PHE A 204 13.48 14.56 12.18
CA PHE A 204 12.98 14.89 13.51
C PHE A 204 13.04 13.71 14.48
N ILE A 205 12.55 12.53 14.09
CA ILE A 205 12.65 11.31 14.91
C ILE A 205 14.11 10.99 15.24
N LYS A 206 15.00 11.11 14.24
CA LYS A 206 16.44 10.90 14.40
C LYS A 206 17.05 11.88 15.40
N ALA A 207 16.70 13.16 15.32
CA ALA A 207 17.18 14.20 16.23
C ALA A 207 16.83 13.88 17.69
N LEU A 208 15.63 13.33 17.94
CA LEU A 208 15.16 13.00 19.28
C LEU A 208 15.60 11.63 19.80
N SER A 209 15.84 10.66 18.92
CA SER A 209 16.31 9.31 19.29
C SER A 209 17.72 9.28 19.90
N GLY A 210 18.52 10.33 19.70
CA GLY A 210 19.87 10.46 20.26
C GLY A 210 20.94 9.59 19.60
N THR A 211 20.61 8.80 18.57
CA THR A 211 21.57 7.96 17.82
C THR A 211 22.41 8.79 16.86
N ARG A 212 23.34 9.60 17.39
CA ARG A 212 24.41 10.18 16.56
C ARG A 212 25.39 9.06 16.20
N ARG A 213 25.16 8.36 15.08
CA ARG A 213 26.20 7.49 14.49
C ARG A 213 27.48 8.32 14.39
N PRO A 214 28.62 7.85 14.95
CA PRO A 214 29.87 8.57 14.80
C PRO A 214 30.14 8.73 13.31
N LYS A 215 30.31 9.98 12.85
CA LYS A 215 30.70 10.25 11.45
C LYS A 215 31.92 9.38 11.16
N LEU A 216 31.80 8.47 10.19
CA LEU A 216 32.91 7.64 9.74
C LEU A 216 34.11 8.56 9.50
N PRO A 217 35.32 8.21 9.98
CA PRO A 217 36.48 9.05 9.75
C PRO A 217 36.63 9.27 8.24
N PRO A 218 36.82 10.52 7.79
CA PRO A 218 36.84 10.82 6.36
C PRO A 218 37.94 9.98 5.70
N ARG A 219 37.55 9.15 4.74
CA ARG A 219 38.51 8.49 3.85
C ARG A 219 39.29 9.61 3.16
N LYS A 220 40.62 9.45 3.12
CA LYS A 220 41.58 10.39 2.56
C LYS A 220 41.23 10.78 1.11
N SER A 221 40.51 11.87 0.94
CA SER A 221 40.62 12.75 -0.22
C SER A 221 40.65 14.19 0.31
N SER A 222 41.70 14.90 -0.08
CA SER A 222 42.06 16.22 0.42
C SER A 222 41.12 17.29 -0.12
N VAL A 223 40.03 17.55 0.59
CA VAL A 223 39.38 18.86 0.60
C VAL A 223 39.07 19.15 2.07
N MET A 224 39.78 20.12 2.65
CA MET A 224 39.44 20.63 3.99
C MET A 224 38.12 21.38 3.87
N ILE A 225 37.02 20.69 4.14
CA ILE A 225 35.74 21.34 4.44
C ILE A 225 35.88 21.88 5.87
N PRO A 226 35.77 23.19 6.12
CA PRO A 226 35.76 23.71 7.47
C PRO A 226 34.58 23.10 8.22
N THR A 227 34.84 22.44 9.35
CA THR A 227 33.81 22.11 10.32
C THR A 227 33.20 23.41 10.82
N GLN A 228 32.07 23.83 10.27
CA GLN A 228 31.24 24.86 10.88
C GLN A 228 30.91 24.37 12.31
N ALA A 229 31.29 25.18 13.30
CA ALA A 229 30.82 24.99 14.66
C ALA A 229 29.29 25.13 14.63
N THR A 230 28.58 24.12 15.15
CA THR A 230 27.13 24.24 15.36
C THR A 230 26.88 25.45 16.27
N PRO A 231 26.07 26.43 15.85
CA PRO A 231 25.78 27.60 16.68
C PRO A 231 25.18 27.16 18.01
N VAL A 232 25.61 27.78 19.10
CA VAL A 232 25.20 27.41 20.47
C VAL A 232 23.74 27.81 20.68
N SER A 233 22.89 26.85 21.07
CA SER A 233 21.50 27.12 21.46
C SER A 233 21.41 27.68 22.88
N ALA A 234 20.45 28.59 23.09
CA ALA A 234 20.18 29.13 24.42
C ALA A 234 19.58 28.05 25.34
N PRO A 235 19.90 28.05 26.64
CA PRO A 235 19.30 27.14 27.61
C PRO A 235 17.80 27.40 27.79
N ASP A 236 17.05 26.44 28.34
CA ASP A 236 15.68 26.65 28.81
C ASP A 236 15.67 27.65 29.98
N PRO A 237 15.08 28.85 29.83
CA PRO A 237 15.07 29.89 30.86
C PRO A 237 14.28 29.46 32.11
N GLU A 238 13.35 28.52 31.98
CA GLU A 238 12.53 27.98 33.06
C GLU A 238 12.95 26.57 33.48
N GLY A 239 14.12 26.13 33.02
CA GLY A 239 14.62 24.76 33.20
C GLY A 239 14.76 24.35 34.67
N GLN A 240 14.38 23.11 34.97
CA GLN A 240 14.65 22.49 36.27
C GLN A 240 15.84 21.54 36.16
N ASP A 241 16.82 21.64 37.08
CA ASP A 241 17.99 20.75 37.13
C ASP A 241 17.66 19.40 37.80
N GLU A 242 16.61 18.73 37.33
CA GLU A 242 16.28 17.36 37.74
C GLU A 242 16.69 16.36 36.65
N ALA A 243 17.34 15.27 37.04
CA ALA A 243 17.68 14.21 36.11
C ALA A 243 16.40 13.47 35.67
N LEU A 244 16.22 13.31 34.36
CA LEU A 244 15.08 12.57 33.80
C LEU A 244 15.04 11.13 34.33
N GLY A 245 13.87 10.74 34.84
CA GLY A 245 13.61 9.36 35.29
C GLY A 245 13.75 8.35 34.15
N VAL A 246 14.02 7.08 34.51
CA VAL A 246 14.13 5.98 33.53
C VAL A 246 12.79 5.78 32.80
N ASP A 247 11.68 5.85 33.54
CA ASP A 247 10.32 5.68 33.01
C ASP A 247 9.99 6.73 31.94
N GLU A 248 10.45 7.97 32.14
CA GLU A 248 10.24 9.08 31.21
C GLU A 248 10.98 8.88 29.88
N LYS A 249 12.23 8.38 29.94
CA LYS A 249 12.98 8.02 28.73
C LYS A 249 12.34 6.83 28.00
N GLY A 250 11.81 5.87 28.75
CA GLY A 250 11.04 4.76 28.21
C GLY A 250 9.79 5.23 27.47
N LEU A 251 9.04 6.16 28.07
CA LEU A 251 7.84 6.75 27.47
C LEU A 251 8.17 7.55 26.21
N GLN A 252 9.19 8.40 26.21
CA GLN A 252 9.63 9.11 25.01
C GLN A 252 10.05 8.17 23.89
N SER A 253 10.85 7.14 24.21
CA SER A 253 11.24 6.12 23.23
C SER A 253 10.02 5.43 22.63
N ARG A 254 9.02 5.11 23.45
CA ARG A 254 7.79 4.46 23.01
C ARG A 254 6.89 5.36 22.18
N LEU A 255 6.79 6.65 22.52
CA LEU A 255 6.10 7.65 21.71
C LEU A 255 6.72 7.75 20.31
N LEU A 256 8.05 7.77 20.21
CA LEU A 256 8.74 7.79 18.91
C LEU A 256 8.56 6.48 18.12
N GLN A 257 8.53 5.33 18.79
CA GLN A 257 8.23 4.04 18.17
C GLN A 257 6.82 4.01 17.56
N SER A 258 5.82 4.42 18.35
CA SER A 258 4.43 4.53 17.91
C SER A 258 4.32 5.51 16.74
N PHE A 259 4.88 6.70 16.89
CA PHE A 259 4.87 7.71 15.84
C PHE A 259 5.52 7.22 14.53
N LEU A 260 6.68 6.55 14.60
CA LEU A 260 7.31 5.97 13.40
C LEU A 260 6.38 4.96 12.70
N THR A 261 5.63 4.15 13.45
CA THR A 261 4.67 3.20 12.85
C THR A 261 3.54 3.92 12.12
N TYR A 262 2.94 4.96 12.72
CA TYR A 262 1.89 5.75 12.08
C TYR A 262 2.40 6.57 10.88
N VAL A 263 3.61 7.13 10.96
CA VAL A 263 4.26 7.82 9.83
C VAL A 263 4.50 6.85 8.67
N THR A 264 4.93 5.61 8.97
CA THR A 264 5.13 4.57 7.96
C THR A 264 3.80 4.22 7.28
N GLU A 265 2.72 4.07 8.05
CA GLU A 265 1.38 3.83 7.51
C GLU A 265 0.91 4.97 6.60
N ALA A 266 1.02 6.22 7.04
CA ALA A 266 0.63 7.38 6.25
C ALA A 266 1.47 7.51 4.97
N TYR A 267 2.78 7.27 5.06
CA TYR A 267 3.68 7.26 3.90
C TYR A 267 3.29 6.17 2.90
N MET A 268 3.16 4.92 3.35
CA MET A 268 2.82 3.81 2.45
C MET A 268 1.44 4.01 1.82
N SER A 269 0.48 4.55 2.56
CA SER A 269 -0.84 4.87 2.03
C SER A 269 -0.81 5.98 0.98
N SER A 270 0.11 6.94 1.08
CA SER A 270 0.28 8.01 0.09
C SER A 270 0.83 7.51 -1.25
N THR A 271 1.47 6.33 -1.27
CA THR A 271 1.98 5.67 -2.49
C THR A 271 0.92 4.96 -3.32
N ALA A 272 -0.31 4.80 -2.81
CA ALA A 272 -1.41 4.21 -3.56
C ALA A 272 -1.91 5.21 -4.61
N LEU A 273 -1.44 5.07 -5.85
CA LEU A 273 -1.83 5.89 -7.00
C LEU A 273 -2.44 5.00 -8.09
N ASP A 274 -3.46 5.52 -8.77
CA ASP A 274 -4.07 4.84 -9.91
C ASP A 274 -3.04 4.66 -11.04
N GLU A 275 -3.00 3.47 -11.62
CA GLU A 275 -2.09 3.07 -12.71
C GLU A 275 -0.58 3.00 -12.36
N ASP A 276 -0.21 3.15 -11.08
CA ASP A 276 1.16 3.00 -10.60
C ASP A 276 1.46 1.57 -10.11
N VAL A 277 2.70 1.33 -9.70
CA VAL A 277 3.16 0.10 -9.06
C VAL A 277 2.53 -0.06 -7.66
N PRO A 278 1.98 -1.24 -7.31
CA PRO A 278 1.34 -1.46 -6.01
C PRO A 278 2.36 -1.39 -4.86
N GLY A 279 2.36 -0.28 -4.11
CA GLY A 279 3.25 -0.06 -2.97
C GLY A 279 4.73 -0.13 -3.36
N LEU A 280 5.46 -1.09 -2.77
CA LEU A 280 6.87 -1.37 -3.10
C LEU A 280 7.05 -2.56 -4.06
N ALA A 281 5.94 -3.14 -4.53
CA ALA A 281 5.88 -4.37 -5.31
C ALA A 281 6.78 -5.48 -4.77
N TRP A 282 6.86 -5.62 -3.45
CA TRP A 282 7.69 -6.63 -2.78
C TRP A 282 7.29 -8.04 -3.24
N SER A 283 5.99 -8.31 -3.38
CA SER A 283 5.49 -9.60 -3.84
C SER A 283 5.96 -9.91 -5.25
N SER A 284 5.87 -8.94 -6.16
CA SER A 284 6.31 -9.10 -7.55
C SER A 284 7.82 -9.25 -7.68
N ARG A 285 8.59 -8.37 -7.03
CA ARG A 285 10.07 -8.41 -7.05
C ARG A 285 10.59 -9.73 -6.50
N TYR A 286 9.99 -10.22 -5.41
CA TYR A 286 10.35 -11.52 -4.82
C TYR A 286 10.02 -12.69 -5.76
N GLN A 287 8.87 -12.66 -6.44
CA GLN A 287 8.51 -13.70 -7.41
C GLN A 287 9.42 -13.68 -8.65
N GLU A 288 9.83 -12.50 -9.12
CA GLU A 288 10.79 -12.35 -10.22
C GLU A 288 12.16 -12.96 -9.86
N GLU A 289 12.60 -12.79 -8.61
CA GLU A 289 13.83 -13.39 -8.10
C GLU A 289 13.73 -14.91 -7.93
N LEU A 290 12.61 -15.39 -7.38
CA LEU A 290 12.38 -16.81 -7.13
C LEU A 290 12.18 -17.62 -8.42
N HIS A 291 11.54 -17.02 -9.43
CA HIS A 291 11.18 -17.67 -10.68
C HIS A 291 11.62 -16.88 -11.93
N PRO A 292 12.94 -16.74 -12.18
CA PRO A 292 13.43 -16.02 -13.35
C PRO A 292 12.95 -16.62 -14.68
N GLU A 293 12.61 -17.91 -14.70
CA GLU A 293 12.08 -18.63 -15.86
C GLU A 293 10.67 -18.19 -16.27
N LYS A 294 9.92 -17.55 -15.38
CA LYS A 294 8.55 -17.06 -15.62
C LYS A 294 8.51 -15.62 -16.13
N ILE A 295 9.66 -14.94 -16.17
CA ILE A 295 9.75 -13.55 -16.66
C ILE A 295 9.47 -13.53 -18.16
N ILE A 296 8.53 -12.67 -18.58
CA ILE A 296 8.13 -12.53 -19.98
C ILE A 296 9.24 -11.77 -20.74
N PRO A 297 9.84 -12.36 -21.79
CA PRO A 297 10.87 -11.67 -22.57
C PRO A 297 10.37 -10.35 -23.16
N GLY A 298 11.13 -9.28 -22.97
CA GLY A 298 10.81 -7.94 -23.48
C GLY A 298 9.88 -7.10 -22.60
N ARG A 299 9.31 -7.67 -21.53
CA ARG A 299 8.60 -6.90 -20.50
C ARG A 299 9.59 -6.43 -19.43
N ARG A 300 9.51 -5.17 -19.01
CA ARG A 300 10.29 -4.64 -17.87
C ARG A 300 9.84 -5.34 -16.59
N THR A 301 10.79 -5.72 -15.75
CA THR A 301 10.54 -6.32 -14.44
C THR A 301 10.33 -5.22 -13.40
N TYR A 302 9.57 -5.49 -12.34
CA TYR A 302 9.45 -4.55 -11.23
C TYR A 302 10.80 -4.27 -10.58
N GLY A 303 11.66 -5.28 -10.48
CA GLY A 303 13.04 -5.07 -10.03
C GLY A 303 13.81 -4.03 -10.87
N SER A 304 13.63 -4.02 -12.19
CA SER A 304 14.26 -3.00 -13.06
C SER A 304 13.62 -1.62 -12.91
N LEU A 305 12.30 -1.55 -12.74
CA LEU A 305 11.58 -0.27 -12.58
C LEU A 305 12.05 0.50 -11.34
N PHE A 306 12.24 -0.17 -10.21
CA PHE A 306 12.76 0.46 -8.98
C PHE A 306 14.22 0.95 -9.08
N VAL A 307 14.95 0.52 -10.10
CA VAL A 307 16.32 0.99 -10.38
C VAL A 307 16.32 2.12 -11.41
N GLU A 308 15.43 2.05 -12.41
CA GLU A 308 15.39 2.97 -13.54
C GLU A 308 14.59 4.25 -13.24
N GLU A 309 13.52 4.15 -12.45
CA GLU A 309 12.58 5.25 -12.21
C GLU A 309 12.87 5.94 -10.87
N GLU A 310 13.17 7.25 -10.94
CA GLU A 310 13.65 8.05 -9.79
C GLU A 310 12.67 8.02 -8.61
N HIS A 311 11.38 8.24 -8.85
CA HIS A 311 10.37 8.23 -7.79
C HIS A 311 10.23 6.86 -7.09
N LEU A 312 10.42 5.74 -7.80
CA LEU A 312 10.41 4.40 -7.18
C LEU A 312 11.70 4.14 -6.39
N HIS A 313 12.83 4.64 -6.89
CA HIS A 313 14.11 4.58 -6.17
C HIS A 313 14.07 5.39 -4.86
N GLU A 314 13.41 6.55 -4.87
CA GLU A 314 13.15 7.34 -3.67
C GLU A 314 12.32 6.56 -2.66
N ARG A 315 11.32 5.78 -3.11
CA ARG A 315 10.53 4.92 -2.21
C ARG A 315 11.38 3.86 -1.51
N ASP A 316 12.28 3.20 -2.23
CA ASP A 316 13.24 2.25 -1.65
C ASP A 316 14.18 2.96 -0.64
N THR A 317 14.58 4.20 -0.93
CA THR A 317 15.44 5.00 -0.05
C THR A 317 14.74 5.37 1.27
N ILE A 318 13.52 5.90 1.18
CA ILE A 318 12.71 6.29 2.35
C ILE A 318 12.43 5.08 3.25
N THR A 319 12.02 3.95 2.67
CA THR A 319 11.77 2.72 3.46
C THR A 319 13.05 2.18 4.10
N GLY A 320 14.21 2.33 3.44
CA GLY A 320 15.52 2.08 4.03
C GLY A 320 15.82 2.98 5.25
N HIS A 321 15.47 4.27 5.17
CA HIS A 321 15.60 5.22 6.29
C HIS A 321 14.66 4.88 7.45
N ILE A 322 13.40 4.53 7.17
CA ILE A 322 12.43 4.04 8.15
C ILE A 322 12.97 2.81 8.87
N LEU A 323 13.48 1.83 8.14
CA LEU A 323 14.06 0.61 8.71
C LEU A 323 15.29 0.91 9.59
N SER A 324 16.13 1.87 9.17
CA SER A 324 17.26 2.31 9.98
C SER A 324 16.81 2.94 11.30
N LEU A 325 15.75 3.75 11.29
CA LEU A 325 15.20 4.37 12.49
C LEU A 325 14.49 3.35 13.38
N ALA A 326 13.75 2.40 12.81
CA ALA A 326 13.13 1.31 13.56
C ALA A 326 14.17 0.50 14.34
N ARG A 327 15.32 0.21 13.72
CA ARG A 327 16.47 -0.43 14.39
C ARG A 327 17.07 0.43 15.50
N ASP A 328 17.26 1.73 15.24
CA ASP A 328 17.80 2.68 16.23
C ASP A 328 16.86 2.82 17.45
N LEU A 329 15.54 2.80 17.23
CA LEU A 329 14.49 2.78 18.25
C LEU A 329 14.25 1.40 18.87
N LYS A 330 14.97 0.36 18.43
CA LYS A 330 14.87 -1.03 18.91
C LYS A 330 13.48 -1.66 18.75
N LEU A 331 12.77 -1.32 17.67
CA LEU A 331 11.56 -2.03 17.28
C LEU A 331 11.92 -3.46 16.84
N GLY A 332 11.44 -4.44 17.60
CA GLY A 332 11.69 -5.86 17.33
C GLY A 332 10.60 -6.48 16.47
N ALA A 333 10.98 -7.40 15.58
CA ALA A 333 10.02 -8.07 14.71
C ALA A 333 8.97 -8.92 15.46
N GLU A 334 9.32 -9.50 16.62
CA GLU A 334 8.36 -10.21 17.48
C GLU A 334 7.28 -9.27 18.05
N GLU A 335 7.67 -8.06 18.45
CA GLU A 335 6.74 -7.05 18.95
C GLU A 335 5.81 -6.56 17.83
N LEU A 336 6.36 -6.28 16.64
CA LEU A 336 5.57 -5.89 15.47
C LEU A 336 4.56 -6.98 15.10
N LEU A 337 4.99 -8.25 15.04
CA LEU A 337 4.10 -9.38 14.78
C LEU A 337 2.99 -9.46 15.83
N SER A 338 3.33 -9.32 17.12
CA SER A 338 2.35 -9.34 18.20
C SER A 338 1.31 -8.22 18.08
N THR A 339 1.71 -7.04 17.62
CA THR A 339 0.80 -5.91 17.36
C THR A 339 -0.13 -6.23 16.19
N ILE A 340 0.41 -6.76 15.10
CA ILE A 340 -0.35 -7.10 13.89
C ILE A 340 -1.41 -8.15 14.18
N THR A 341 -1.10 -9.18 14.96
CA THR A 341 -2.02 -10.31 15.20
C THR A 341 -2.99 -10.08 16.35
N LYS A 342 -2.86 -8.97 17.10
CA LYS A 342 -3.81 -8.65 18.17
C LYS A 342 -5.19 -8.34 17.56
N PRO A 343 -6.29 -8.86 18.12
CA PRO A 343 -7.63 -8.43 17.73
C PRO A 343 -7.80 -6.92 17.96
N ASP A 344 -8.68 -6.27 17.20
CA ASP A 344 -9.09 -4.90 17.51
C ASP A 344 -9.89 -4.91 18.80
N GLU A 345 -9.36 -4.27 19.85
CA GLU A 345 -10.16 -3.93 21.03
C GLU A 345 -11.01 -2.72 20.61
N LEU A 346 -12.33 -2.93 20.50
CA LEU A 346 -13.29 -1.86 20.25
C LEU A 346 -13.44 -1.02 21.51
N ASP A 347 -12.44 -0.20 21.81
CA ASP A 347 -12.54 0.79 22.88
C ASP A 347 -13.29 2.01 22.34
N LEU A 348 -14.61 1.86 22.31
CA LEU A 348 -15.54 2.97 22.34
C LEU A 348 -15.55 3.48 23.79
N ASP A 349 -15.18 4.76 23.98
CA ASP A 349 -15.33 5.55 25.21
C ASP A 349 -14.13 5.69 26.17
N GLU A 350 -12.96 6.12 25.68
CA GLU A 350 -12.02 6.87 26.54
C GLU A 350 -11.78 8.28 25.99
N GLU A 351 -12.38 9.27 26.65
CA GLU A 351 -11.91 10.67 26.57
C GLU A 351 -10.39 10.66 26.64
N GLN A 352 -9.69 11.19 25.62
CA GLN A 352 -8.23 11.13 25.44
C GLN A 352 -7.44 11.60 26.68
N GLU A 353 -7.25 10.71 27.65
CA GLU A 353 -6.28 10.91 28.71
C GLU A 353 -4.88 10.73 28.11
N LEU A 354 -4.00 11.70 28.35
CA LEU A 354 -2.59 11.61 27.96
C LEU A 354 -1.98 10.33 28.53
N PRO A 355 -1.20 9.56 27.74
CA PRO A 355 -0.67 8.27 28.17
C PRO A 355 0.16 8.43 29.44
N SER A 356 -0.22 7.69 30.48
CA SER A 356 0.42 7.76 31.79
C SER A 356 1.68 6.89 31.88
N SER A 357 1.77 5.87 31.02
CA SER A 357 2.87 4.92 30.95
C SER A 357 3.19 4.51 29.51
N ALA A 358 4.37 3.93 29.28
CA ALA A 358 4.77 3.48 27.96
C ALA A 358 3.89 2.34 27.41
N SER A 359 3.33 1.48 28.26
CA SER A 359 2.44 0.40 27.80
C SER A 359 1.14 0.91 27.21
N ASP A 360 0.71 2.12 27.59
CA ASP A 360 -0.56 2.72 27.17
C ASP A 360 -0.47 3.31 25.74
N VAL A 361 0.73 3.36 25.16
CA VAL A 361 0.96 3.91 23.82
C VAL A 361 0.95 2.77 22.78
N PRO A 362 -0.13 2.64 21.99
CA PRO A 362 -0.24 1.60 20.97
C PRO A 362 0.67 1.89 19.77
N LEU A 363 1.07 0.83 19.06
CA LEU A 363 1.68 0.94 17.74
C LEU A 363 0.58 0.81 16.68
N SER A 364 0.76 1.48 15.54
CA SER A 364 -0.11 1.24 14.38
C SER A 364 0.04 -0.20 13.90
N LYS A 365 -1.08 -0.90 13.66
CA LYS A 365 -1.10 -2.26 13.11
C LYS A 365 -0.57 -2.28 11.68
N THR A 366 -1.14 -1.45 10.80
CA THR A 366 -0.74 -1.33 9.39
C THR A 366 0.70 -0.86 9.27
N GLY A 367 1.10 0.14 10.06
CA GLY A 367 2.47 0.62 10.12
C GLY A 367 3.46 -0.46 10.57
N SER A 368 3.06 -1.25 11.57
CA SER A 368 3.86 -2.40 12.02
C SER A 368 4.00 -3.47 10.93
N MET A 369 2.94 -3.72 10.15
CA MET A 369 2.97 -4.61 8.99
C MET A 369 4.00 -4.15 7.96
N PHE A 370 3.99 -2.86 7.60
CA PHE A 370 4.93 -2.31 6.63
C PHE A 370 6.38 -2.38 7.11
N ILE A 371 6.64 -2.09 8.39
CA ILE A 371 7.99 -2.20 8.95
C ILE A 371 8.44 -3.67 8.94
N LEU A 372 7.58 -4.61 9.32
CA LEU A 372 7.89 -6.05 9.30
C LEU A 372 8.19 -6.53 7.86
N ALA A 373 7.36 -6.12 6.89
CA ALA A 373 7.59 -6.41 5.47
C ALA A 373 8.89 -5.78 4.95
N THR A 374 9.21 -4.56 5.36
CA THR A 374 10.48 -3.89 5.01
C THR A 374 11.69 -4.63 5.61
N MET A 375 11.58 -5.13 6.84
CA MET A 375 12.61 -6.00 7.45
C MET A 375 12.81 -7.28 6.62
N ALA A 376 11.71 -7.93 6.22
CA ALA A 376 11.72 -9.11 5.35
C ALA A 376 12.37 -8.83 3.99
N ALA A 377 11.93 -7.78 3.31
CA ALA A 377 12.46 -7.35 2.03
C ALA A 377 13.95 -7.03 2.12
N SER A 378 14.38 -6.29 3.14
CA SER A 378 15.80 -5.99 3.40
C SER A 378 16.65 -7.26 3.48
N SER A 379 16.16 -8.31 4.13
CA SER A 379 16.90 -9.56 4.29
C SER A 379 16.91 -10.46 3.05
N THR A 380 15.89 -10.36 2.20
CA THR A 380 15.66 -11.29 1.08
C THR A 380 16.06 -10.69 -0.25
N LEU A 381 15.61 -9.47 -0.56
CA LEU A 381 15.88 -8.78 -1.82
C LEU A 381 17.24 -8.05 -1.82
N PHE A 382 17.82 -7.80 -0.65
CA PHE A 382 19.04 -6.99 -0.49
C PHE A 382 20.14 -7.66 0.35
N ASP A 383 20.01 -8.95 0.67
CA ASP A 383 20.99 -9.74 1.43
C ASP A 383 21.43 -9.14 2.78
N ALA A 384 20.59 -8.32 3.42
CA ALA A 384 20.91 -7.76 4.73
C ALA A 384 20.82 -8.84 5.82
N PRO A 385 21.56 -8.72 6.94
CA PRO A 385 21.50 -9.70 8.02
C PRO A 385 20.06 -9.83 8.55
N ALA A 386 19.55 -11.07 8.51
CA ALA A 386 18.19 -11.38 8.89
C ALA A 386 17.93 -11.06 10.37
N SER A 387 16.84 -10.34 10.61
CA SER A 387 16.34 -10.02 11.96
C SER A 387 14.88 -10.45 12.16
N LEU A 388 14.36 -11.32 11.29
CA LEU A 388 12.97 -11.78 11.36
C LEU A 388 12.81 -13.02 12.24
N PRO A 389 11.66 -13.15 12.93
CA PRO A 389 11.29 -14.39 13.59
C PRO A 389 11.05 -15.49 12.54
N SER A 390 11.13 -16.74 12.98
CA SER A 390 10.67 -17.87 12.17
C SER A 390 9.14 -17.82 12.09
N LEU A 391 8.63 -17.25 11.01
CA LEU A 391 7.20 -17.18 10.72
C LEU A 391 6.71 -18.52 10.16
N SER A 392 5.51 -18.92 10.59
CA SER A 392 4.83 -20.13 10.18
C SER A 392 3.49 -19.81 9.51
N LEU A 393 2.98 -20.72 8.68
CA LEU A 393 1.67 -20.55 8.06
C LEU A 393 0.55 -20.46 9.11
N VAL A 394 0.64 -21.30 10.15
CA VAL A 394 -0.25 -21.31 11.31
C VAL A 394 0.63 -21.34 12.56
N PRO A 395 0.49 -20.38 13.49
CA PRO A 395 -0.59 -19.38 13.58
C PRO A 395 -0.31 -18.03 12.90
N ASP A 396 0.93 -17.75 12.49
CA ASP A 396 1.36 -16.36 12.22
C ASP A 396 0.68 -15.75 10.98
N PHE A 397 0.76 -16.44 9.83
CA PHE A 397 0.13 -15.93 8.61
C PHE A 397 -1.39 -15.90 8.68
N ALA A 398 -1.99 -16.90 9.33
CA ALA A 398 -3.43 -16.91 9.60
C ALA A 398 -3.85 -15.69 10.45
N GLY A 399 -3.07 -15.35 11.48
CA GLY A 399 -3.29 -14.14 12.29
C GLY A 399 -3.15 -12.85 11.48
N ILE A 400 -2.13 -12.78 10.63
CA ILE A 400 -1.92 -11.64 9.70
C ILE A 400 -3.13 -11.45 8.78
N LEU A 401 -3.61 -12.51 8.13
CA LEU A 401 -4.76 -12.42 7.22
C LEU A 401 -6.06 -12.08 7.96
N ALA A 402 -6.21 -12.54 9.20
CA ALA A 402 -7.39 -12.26 10.01
C ALA A 402 -7.45 -10.79 10.46
N SER A 403 -6.31 -10.16 10.72
CA SER A 403 -6.24 -8.76 11.17
C SER A 403 -6.12 -7.74 10.04
N SER A 404 -5.53 -8.13 8.91
CA SER A 404 -5.19 -7.19 7.83
C SER A 404 -6.20 -7.16 6.69
N LEU A 405 -7.06 -8.18 6.59
CA LEU A 405 -8.09 -8.27 5.56
C LEU A 405 -9.48 -8.14 6.18
N GLY A 406 -10.36 -7.44 5.48
CA GLY A 406 -11.77 -7.26 5.79
C GLY A 406 -12.50 -8.58 5.94
N ASP A 407 -13.62 -8.52 6.65
CA ASP A 407 -14.41 -9.71 6.96
C ASP A 407 -14.98 -10.34 5.69
N SER A 408 -14.59 -11.60 5.43
CA SER A 408 -15.12 -12.43 4.34
C SER A 408 -16.65 -12.47 4.33
N ALA A 409 -17.32 -12.36 5.49
CA ALA A 409 -18.78 -12.38 5.60
C ALA A 409 -19.44 -11.09 5.12
N THR A 410 -18.75 -9.94 5.22
CA THR A 410 -19.27 -8.63 4.79
C THR A 410 -18.92 -8.30 3.34
N GLY A 411 -18.08 -9.13 2.70
CA GLY A 411 -17.64 -8.92 1.32
C GLY A 411 -16.65 -7.77 1.16
N SER A 412 -16.03 -7.32 2.25
CA SER A 412 -15.06 -6.20 2.26
C SER A 412 -13.64 -6.61 1.88
N THR A 413 -13.35 -7.92 1.82
CA THR A 413 -12.03 -8.43 1.40
C THR A 413 -11.68 -7.97 -0.03
N GLY A 414 -10.53 -7.32 -0.17
CA GLY A 414 -10.03 -6.75 -1.44
C GLY A 414 -10.28 -5.25 -1.60
N ALA A 415 -10.94 -4.61 -0.63
CA ALA A 415 -11.10 -3.15 -0.58
C ALA A 415 -9.95 -2.43 0.15
N GLU A 416 -9.00 -3.17 0.71
CA GLU A 416 -7.86 -2.61 1.42
C GLU A 416 -6.85 -1.97 0.46
N SER A 417 -5.93 -1.16 0.99
CA SER A 417 -4.96 -0.46 0.16
C SER A 417 -3.99 -1.43 -0.52
N GLU A 418 -3.67 -1.18 -1.78
CA GLU A 418 -2.73 -2.02 -2.55
C GLU A 418 -1.37 -2.23 -1.87
N PRO A 419 -0.75 -1.21 -1.24
CA PRO A 419 0.50 -1.40 -0.51
C PRO A 419 0.38 -2.41 0.64
N LEU A 420 -0.73 -2.40 1.38
CA LEU A 420 -0.96 -3.35 2.48
C LEU A 420 -1.03 -4.78 1.93
N ILE A 421 -1.74 -4.96 0.82
CA ILE A 421 -1.96 -6.26 0.22
C ILE A 421 -0.66 -6.80 -0.41
N ASP A 422 0.14 -5.95 -1.04
CA ASP A 422 1.50 -6.30 -1.47
C ASP A 422 2.36 -6.81 -0.31
N ALA A 423 2.34 -6.11 0.84
CA ALA A 423 3.07 -6.51 2.05
C ALA A 423 2.61 -7.88 2.59
N VAL A 424 1.29 -8.10 2.67
CA VAL A 424 0.70 -9.37 3.13
C VAL A 424 1.07 -10.52 2.21
N LEU A 425 0.92 -10.36 0.90
CA LEU A 425 1.26 -11.40 -0.09
C LEU A 425 2.75 -11.72 -0.09
N PHE A 426 3.60 -10.69 0.02
CA PHE A 426 5.05 -10.87 0.14
C PHE A 426 5.44 -11.71 1.37
N LEU A 427 4.91 -11.39 2.55
CA LEU A 427 5.14 -12.19 3.77
C LEU A 427 4.65 -13.63 3.59
N GLY A 428 3.50 -13.83 2.95
CA GLY A 428 2.98 -15.16 2.63
C GLY A 428 3.94 -15.99 1.77
N PHE A 429 4.48 -15.40 0.70
CA PHE A 429 5.48 -16.07 -0.15
C PHE A 429 6.78 -16.37 0.59
N LEU A 430 7.23 -15.48 1.47
CA LEU A 430 8.43 -15.70 2.28
C LEU A 430 8.27 -16.88 3.24
N ILE A 431 7.12 -16.98 3.90
CA ILE A 431 6.78 -18.07 4.81
C ILE A 431 6.81 -19.41 4.06
N ILE A 432 6.15 -19.46 2.91
CA ILE A 432 6.09 -20.68 2.08
C ILE A 432 7.46 -21.07 1.52
N GLY A 433 8.27 -20.09 1.09
CA GLY A 433 9.63 -20.34 0.63
C GLY A 433 10.55 -20.88 1.74
N SER A 434 10.36 -20.44 2.98
CA SER A 434 11.18 -20.84 4.13
C SER A 434 10.73 -22.15 4.78
N GLN A 435 9.42 -22.42 4.78
CA GLN A 435 8.80 -23.61 5.35
C GLN A 435 7.77 -24.18 4.36
N PRO A 436 8.17 -25.07 3.44
CA PRO A 436 7.25 -25.63 2.47
C PRO A 436 6.26 -26.64 3.06
N ASN A 437 6.37 -26.97 4.35
CA ASN A 437 5.53 -27.98 5.00
C ASN A 437 4.37 -27.34 5.77
N VAL A 438 3.15 -27.68 5.39
CA VAL A 438 1.94 -27.32 6.15
C VAL A 438 1.77 -28.27 7.34
N PRO A 439 1.55 -27.77 8.58
CA PRO A 439 1.31 -28.61 9.74
C PRO A 439 0.05 -29.47 9.57
N ALA A 440 0.17 -30.79 9.69
CA ALA A 440 -0.98 -31.70 9.57
C ALA A 440 -1.83 -31.74 10.86
N GLY A 441 -3.16 -31.79 10.73
CA GLY A 441 -4.09 -32.04 11.84
C GLY A 441 -5.43 -31.31 11.73
N ALA A 442 -6.50 -31.91 12.27
CA ALA A 442 -7.88 -31.42 12.15
C ALA A 442 -8.13 -30.00 12.70
N ASP A 443 -7.47 -29.62 13.80
CA ASP A 443 -7.58 -28.26 14.35
C ASP A 443 -6.92 -27.22 13.43
N ASN A 444 -5.86 -27.63 12.72
CA ASN A 444 -5.17 -26.79 11.74
C ASN A 444 -5.94 -26.75 10.42
N ASP A 445 -6.69 -27.79 10.05
CA ASP A 445 -7.45 -27.85 8.79
C ASP A 445 -8.48 -26.72 8.69
N HIS A 446 -9.17 -26.38 9.78
CA HIS A 446 -10.12 -25.26 9.78
C HIS A 446 -9.41 -23.91 9.57
N VAL A 447 -8.30 -23.68 10.28
CA VAL A 447 -7.49 -22.46 10.16
C VAL A 447 -6.87 -22.36 8.76
N PHE A 448 -6.39 -23.47 8.23
CA PHE A 448 -5.85 -23.60 6.89
C PHE A 448 -6.90 -23.27 5.81
N ASN A 449 -8.11 -23.82 5.95
CA ASN A 449 -9.21 -23.50 5.04
C ASN A 449 -9.60 -22.02 5.12
N ASN A 450 -9.53 -21.41 6.31
CA ASN A 450 -9.76 -19.96 6.45
C ASN A 450 -8.70 -19.13 5.72
N VAL A 451 -7.43 -19.53 5.80
CA VAL A 451 -6.32 -18.90 5.04
C VAL A 451 -6.61 -18.99 3.54
N LEU A 452 -6.93 -20.18 3.03
CA LEU A 452 -7.26 -20.37 1.61
C LEU A 452 -8.49 -19.57 1.19
N GLN A 453 -9.53 -19.52 2.02
CA GLN A 453 -10.75 -18.77 1.73
C GLN A 453 -10.46 -17.27 1.63
N ARG A 454 -9.67 -16.69 2.54
CA ARG A 454 -9.32 -15.27 2.51
C ARG A 454 -8.48 -14.92 1.27
N LEU A 455 -7.44 -15.71 0.98
CA LEU A 455 -6.60 -15.47 -0.20
C LEU A 455 -7.35 -15.68 -1.52
N SER A 456 -8.26 -16.66 -1.57
CA SER A 456 -9.07 -16.91 -2.76
C SER A 456 -10.07 -15.78 -3.01
N LEU A 457 -10.72 -15.25 -1.98
CA LEU A 457 -11.56 -14.05 -2.07
C LEU A 457 -10.74 -12.82 -2.51
N LEU A 458 -9.55 -12.64 -1.94
CA LEU A 458 -8.61 -11.60 -2.35
C LEU A 458 -8.30 -11.72 -3.85
N SER A 459 -8.00 -12.94 -4.34
CA SER A 459 -7.77 -13.19 -5.76
C SER A 459 -8.99 -12.97 -6.68
N ALA A 460 -10.20 -12.87 -6.11
CA ALA A 460 -11.40 -12.57 -6.88
C ALA A 460 -11.74 -11.08 -6.89
N ASN A 461 -11.49 -10.37 -5.78
CA ASN A 461 -11.98 -9.02 -5.55
C ASN A 461 -10.93 -7.92 -5.79
N MET A 462 -9.64 -8.26 -5.86
CA MET A 462 -8.58 -7.26 -5.97
C MET A 462 -8.64 -6.44 -7.27
N PRO A 463 -8.69 -5.09 -7.22
CA PRO A 463 -8.64 -4.25 -8.42
C PRO A 463 -7.36 -4.45 -9.23
N SER A 464 -6.19 -4.38 -8.56
CA SER A 464 -4.88 -4.61 -9.17
C SER A 464 -4.77 -6.01 -9.79
N PRO A 465 -4.61 -6.14 -11.13
CA PRO A 465 -4.44 -7.43 -11.79
C PRO A 465 -3.21 -8.20 -11.30
N VAL A 466 -2.17 -7.48 -10.88
CA VAL A 466 -0.89 -8.05 -10.43
C VAL A 466 -1.03 -8.67 -9.05
N LEU A 467 -1.60 -7.93 -8.09
CA LEU A 467 -1.86 -8.47 -6.75
C LEU A 467 -2.91 -9.58 -6.80
N ARG A 468 -3.90 -9.47 -7.69
CA ARG A 468 -4.89 -10.52 -7.94
C ARG A 468 -4.22 -11.83 -8.37
N TYR A 469 -3.28 -11.76 -9.31
CA TYR A 469 -2.49 -12.91 -9.75
C TYR A 469 -1.63 -13.48 -8.63
N HIS A 470 -0.96 -12.65 -7.85
CA HIS A 470 -0.13 -13.10 -6.72
C HIS A 470 -0.96 -13.77 -5.62
N ALA A 471 -2.13 -13.24 -5.30
CA ALA A 471 -3.07 -13.87 -4.37
C ALA A 471 -3.52 -15.26 -4.87
N HIS A 472 -3.84 -15.37 -6.17
CA HIS A 472 -4.17 -16.66 -6.79
C HIS A 472 -3.00 -17.65 -6.73
N LEU A 473 -1.79 -17.20 -7.05
CA LEU A 473 -0.58 -18.03 -7.04
C LEU A 473 -0.27 -18.54 -5.62
N LEU A 474 -0.35 -17.66 -4.62
CA LEU A 474 -0.13 -18.02 -3.22
C LEU A 474 -1.20 -19.01 -2.73
N THR A 475 -2.48 -18.77 -3.04
CA THR A 475 -3.59 -19.71 -2.74
C THR A 475 -3.31 -21.09 -3.30
N SER A 476 -2.98 -21.15 -4.59
CA SER A 476 -2.73 -22.42 -5.31
C SER A 476 -1.54 -23.18 -4.73
N THR A 477 -0.48 -22.44 -4.37
CA THR A 477 0.73 -23.02 -3.75
C THR A 477 0.43 -23.57 -2.37
N ILE A 478 -0.27 -22.81 -1.52
CA ILE A 478 -0.64 -23.25 -0.16
C ILE A 478 -1.55 -24.48 -0.22
N LEU A 479 -2.52 -24.49 -1.13
CA LEU A 479 -3.40 -25.64 -1.34
C LEU A 479 -2.58 -26.88 -1.68
N HIS A 480 -1.70 -26.78 -2.68
CA HIS A 480 -0.85 -27.90 -3.12
C HIS A 480 0.07 -28.46 -2.03
N LEU A 481 0.60 -27.58 -1.17
CA LEU A 481 1.50 -27.96 -0.08
C LEU A 481 0.80 -28.65 1.10
N ASN A 482 -0.54 -28.68 1.14
CA ASN A 482 -1.24 -29.42 2.19
C ASN A 482 -1.04 -30.93 2.00
N PRO A 483 -0.49 -31.66 2.98
CA PRO A 483 -0.29 -33.10 2.86
C PRO A 483 -1.60 -33.91 2.73
N SER A 484 -2.72 -33.40 3.23
CA SER A 484 -4.02 -34.11 3.21
C SER A 484 -4.72 -33.96 1.87
N GLU A 485 -4.72 -35.02 1.05
CA GLU A 485 -5.43 -35.03 -0.24
C GLU A 485 -6.93 -34.81 -0.06
N ASP A 486 -7.52 -35.38 0.99
CA ASP A 486 -8.93 -35.20 1.33
C ASP A 486 -9.26 -33.74 1.64
N SER A 487 -8.38 -33.05 2.39
CA SER A 487 -8.56 -31.62 2.67
C SER A 487 -8.46 -30.78 1.40
N ARG A 488 -7.52 -31.09 0.50
CA ARG A 488 -7.40 -30.41 -0.80
C ARG A 488 -8.65 -30.61 -1.67
N LEU A 489 -9.12 -31.86 -1.78
CA LEU A 489 -10.32 -32.19 -2.56
C LEU A 489 -11.58 -31.56 -1.95
N ALA A 490 -11.71 -31.58 -0.62
CA ALA A 490 -12.83 -30.96 0.08
C ALA A 490 -12.89 -29.45 -0.16
N PHE A 491 -11.75 -28.75 -0.13
CA PHE A 491 -11.69 -27.33 -0.41
C PHE A 491 -12.07 -26.99 -1.87
N ILE A 492 -11.56 -27.76 -2.84
CA ILE A 492 -11.93 -27.62 -4.26
C ILE A 492 -13.44 -27.84 -4.44
N ARG A 493 -13.99 -28.88 -3.81
CA ARG A 493 -15.42 -29.18 -3.87
C ARG A 493 -16.25 -28.05 -3.28
N ASP A 494 -15.91 -27.58 -2.08
CA ASP A 494 -16.64 -26.51 -1.39
C ASP A 494 -16.64 -25.22 -2.23
N THR A 495 -15.51 -24.89 -2.86
CA THR A 495 -15.42 -23.74 -3.77
C THR A 495 -16.34 -23.90 -4.99
N LEU A 496 -16.40 -25.10 -5.59
CA LEU A 496 -17.29 -25.35 -6.74
C LEU A 496 -18.78 -25.34 -6.35
N GLU A 497 -19.11 -25.82 -5.15
CA GLU A 497 -20.48 -25.99 -4.66
C GLU A 497 -21.08 -24.69 -4.10
N HIS A 498 -20.33 -23.94 -3.29
CA HIS A 498 -20.86 -22.83 -2.50
C HIS A 498 -20.33 -21.44 -2.89
N CYS A 499 -19.27 -21.32 -3.70
CA CYS A 499 -18.72 -20.00 -4.03
C CYS A 499 -19.66 -19.22 -4.97
N PRO A 500 -19.95 -17.93 -4.69
CA PRO A 500 -20.72 -17.08 -5.60
C PRO A 500 -19.89 -16.52 -6.76
N PHE A 501 -18.56 -16.60 -6.70
CA PHE A 501 -17.67 -15.99 -7.69
C PHE A 501 -17.25 -17.01 -8.78
N GLU A 502 -17.76 -16.83 -10.00
CA GLU A 502 -17.50 -17.74 -11.13
C GLU A 502 -16.02 -17.79 -11.54
N ASN A 503 -15.29 -16.68 -11.42
CA ASN A 503 -13.84 -16.65 -11.64
C ASN A 503 -13.08 -17.54 -10.65
N LEU A 504 -13.59 -17.67 -9.42
CA LEU A 504 -12.99 -18.54 -8.43
C LEU A 504 -13.32 -20.02 -8.69
N LYS A 505 -14.52 -20.32 -9.20
CA LYS A 505 -14.83 -21.67 -9.70
C LYS A 505 -13.90 -22.06 -10.86
N ALA A 506 -13.62 -21.14 -11.78
CA ALA A 506 -12.63 -21.37 -12.84
C ALA A 506 -11.23 -21.66 -12.26
N SER A 507 -10.83 -20.94 -11.21
CA SER A 507 -9.59 -21.20 -10.46
C SER A 507 -9.58 -22.58 -9.81
N ALA A 508 -10.71 -23.02 -9.24
CA ALA A 508 -10.85 -24.36 -8.64
C ALA A 508 -10.68 -25.49 -9.67
N ILE A 509 -11.13 -25.28 -10.91
CA ILE A 509 -10.82 -26.21 -12.02
C ILE A 509 -9.31 -26.22 -12.32
N GLY A 510 -8.65 -25.06 -12.23
CA GLY A 510 -7.19 -24.95 -12.32
C GLY A 510 -6.48 -25.74 -11.23
N TRP A 511 -6.90 -25.61 -9.97
CA TRP A 511 -6.36 -26.37 -8.84
C TRP A 511 -6.52 -27.87 -9.06
N LEU A 512 -7.71 -28.33 -9.48
CA LEU A 512 -7.95 -29.73 -9.80
C LEU A 512 -7.02 -30.25 -10.90
N LYS A 513 -6.83 -29.45 -11.96
CA LYS A 513 -5.92 -29.79 -13.05
C LYS A 513 -4.49 -29.96 -12.55
N ASP A 514 -4.02 -29.04 -11.71
CA ASP A 514 -2.65 -29.05 -11.19
C ASP A 514 -2.43 -30.24 -10.24
N GLU A 515 -3.40 -30.58 -9.40
CA GLU A 515 -3.38 -31.78 -8.55
C GLU A 515 -3.34 -33.08 -9.36
N ILE A 516 -4.15 -33.20 -10.42
CA ILE A 516 -4.14 -34.36 -11.32
C ILE A 516 -2.76 -34.51 -11.99
N LEU A 517 -2.17 -33.41 -12.46
CA LEU A 517 -0.87 -33.43 -13.12
C LEU A 517 0.27 -33.75 -12.14
N ALA A 518 0.21 -33.22 -10.92
CA ALA A 518 1.17 -33.51 -9.87
C ALA A 518 1.11 -34.98 -9.43
N ALA A 519 -0.10 -35.52 -9.24
CA ALA A 519 -0.33 -36.91 -8.94
C ALA A 519 0.24 -37.82 -10.04
N GLU A 520 -0.04 -37.52 -11.32
CA GLU A 520 0.55 -38.27 -12.44
C GLU A 520 2.10 -38.25 -12.39
N LYS A 521 2.68 -37.07 -12.18
CA LYS A 521 4.14 -36.95 -12.12
C LYS A 521 4.74 -37.77 -10.99
N ALA A 522 4.12 -37.73 -9.80
CA ALA A 522 4.55 -38.49 -8.63
C ALA A 522 4.46 -40.00 -8.87
N GLU A 523 3.37 -40.43 -9.49
CA GLU A 523 3.13 -41.83 -9.84
C GLU A 523 4.13 -42.37 -10.87
N ARG A 524 4.52 -41.58 -11.88
CA ARG A 524 5.58 -41.98 -12.82
C ARG A 524 6.93 -42.18 -12.15
N SER A 525 7.15 -41.54 -11.00
CA SER A 525 8.37 -41.63 -10.21
C SER A 525 8.31 -42.65 -9.07
N LYS A 526 7.19 -43.36 -8.87
CA LYS A 526 7.10 -44.41 -7.84
C LYS A 526 7.91 -45.64 -8.27
N ASP A 527 8.96 -45.96 -7.49
CA ASP A 527 9.73 -47.21 -7.61
C ASP A 527 9.10 -48.38 -6.82
N GLU A 528 8.18 -48.09 -5.89
CA GLU A 528 7.51 -49.10 -5.05
C GLU A 528 6.04 -49.34 -5.48
N PRO A 529 5.67 -50.60 -5.83
CA PRO A 529 4.35 -50.94 -6.37
C PRO A 529 3.20 -51.06 -5.34
N ASP A 530 3.47 -50.90 -4.04
CA ASP A 530 2.51 -51.18 -2.95
C ASP A 530 1.94 -49.93 -2.24
N ALA A 531 2.30 -48.71 -2.67
CA ALA A 531 1.75 -47.48 -2.11
C ALA A 531 0.40 -47.12 -2.75
N GLU A 532 -0.63 -46.83 -1.95
CA GLU A 532 -1.94 -46.42 -2.45
C GLU A 532 -1.83 -45.28 -3.47
N ASP A 533 -2.61 -45.40 -4.56
CA ASP A 533 -2.69 -44.37 -5.59
C ASP A 533 -3.32 -43.11 -5.00
N SER A 534 -2.78 -41.94 -5.38
CA SER A 534 -3.38 -40.65 -5.02
C SER A 534 -4.85 -40.59 -5.46
N ILE A 535 -5.72 -39.98 -4.67
CA ILE A 535 -7.14 -39.80 -5.01
C ILE A 535 -7.29 -39.03 -6.34
N PHE A 536 -6.34 -38.16 -6.66
CA PHE A 536 -6.29 -37.37 -7.88
C PHE A 536 -5.72 -38.13 -9.10
N ALA A 537 -5.07 -39.28 -8.87
CA ALA A 537 -4.63 -40.19 -9.93
C ALA A 537 -5.74 -41.17 -10.38
N THR A 538 -6.87 -41.20 -9.66
CA THR A 538 -8.01 -42.09 -9.94
C THR A 538 -9.26 -41.31 -10.38
N SER A 539 -10.27 -42.03 -10.88
CA SER A 539 -11.56 -41.44 -11.27
C SER A 539 -12.38 -40.93 -10.07
N ALA A 540 -11.99 -41.23 -8.83
CA ALA A 540 -12.75 -40.89 -7.62
C ALA A 540 -12.92 -39.38 -7.43
N ALA A 541 -11.85 -38.59 -7.59
CA ALA A 541 -11.90 -37.14 -7.49
C ALA A 541 -12.81 -36.52 -8.57
N LEU A 542 -12.69 -36.97 -9.83
CA LEU A 542 -13.52 -36.48 -10.91
C LEU A 542 -15.00 -36.80 -10.71
N ASN A 543 -15.32 -38.03 -10.30
CA ASN A 543 -16.69 -38.45 -10.07
C ASN A 543 -17.33 -37.75 -8.87
N SER A 544 -16.56 -37.45 -7.81
CA SER A 544 -17.09 -36.70 -6.66
C SER A 544 -17.38 -35.24 -6.99
N LEU A 545 -16.61 -34.63 -7.91
CA LEU A 545 -16.77 -33.25 -8.33
C LEU A 545 -17.69 -33.07 -9.56
N ALA A 546 -17.97 -34.15 -10.30
CA ALA A 546 -18.74 -34.13 -11.55
C ALA A 546 -20.08 -33.36 -11.49
N PRO A 547 -20.89 -33.43 -10.42
CA PRO A 547 -22.13 -32.65 -10.32
C PRO A 547 -21.93 -31.13 -10.42
N PHE A 548 -20.75 -30.65 -10.03
CA PHE A 548 -20.40 -29.23 -10.00
C PHE A 548 -19.53 -28.81 -11.20
N ILE A 549 -18.76 -29.74 -11.78
CA ILE A 549 -17.93 -29.51 -12.98
C ILE A 549 -18.78 -29.56 -14.25
N PHE A 550 -19.81 -30.41 -14.30
CA PHE A 550 -20.70 -30.59 -15.45
C PHE A 550 -22.13 -30.15 -15.16
N PRO A 551 -22.37 -28.88 -14.71
CA PRO A 551 -23.71 -28.43 -14.43
C PRO A 551 -24.51 -28.36 -15.74
N ASN A 552 -25.81 -28.69 -15.69
CA ASN A 552 -26.66 -28.56 -16.87
C ASN A 552 -26.90 -27.06 -17.17
N PRO A 553 -26.36 -26.51 -18.27
CA PRO A 553 -26.48 -25.08 -18.58
C PRO A 553 -27.93 -24.66 -18.86
N GLU A 554 -28.78 -25.58 -19.36
CA GLU A 554 -30.19 -25.27 -19.66
C GLU A 554 -30.98 -24.91 -18.40
N LYS A 555 -30.67 -25.54 -17.26
CA LYS A 555 -31.34 -25.27 -15.97
C LYS A 555 -31.01 -23.89 -15.42
N LEU A 556 -29.78 -23.42 -15.63
CA LEU A 556 -29.33 -22.10 -15.19
C LEU A 556 -30.04 -20.97 -15.96
N MET A 557 -30.46 -21.25 -17.19
CA MET A 557 -31.10 -20.29 -18.08
C MET A 557 -32.63 -20.46 -18.17
N GLU A 558 -33.19 -21.46 -17.49
CA GLU A 558 -34.61 -21.80 -17.57
C GLU A 558 -35.50 -20.64 -17.05
N GLY A 559 -36.50 -20.26 -17.84
CA GLY A 559 -37.44 -19.20 -17.47
C GLY A 559 -36.93 -17.75 -17.60
N GLN A 560 -35.68 -17.55 -18.04
CA GLN A 560 -35.13 -16.21 -18.29
C GLN A 560 -35.44 -15.70 -19.71
N SER A 561 -35.38 -14.37 -19.91
CA SER A 561 -35.39 -13.78 -21.26
C SER A 561 -34.11 -14.13 -22.00
N ILE A 562 -34.09 -13.98 -23.33
CA ILE A 562 -32.87 -14.25 -24.13
C ILE A 562 -31.68 -13.43 -23.64
N THR A 563 -31.90 -12.16 -23.28
CA THR A 563 -30.89 -11.25 -22.72
C THR A 563 -30.42 -11.71 -21.34
N GLY A 564 -31.33 -12.13 -20.46
CA GLY A 564 -30.97 -12.65 -19.13
C GLY A 564 -30.17 -13.95 -19.22
N SER A 565 -30.61 -14.88 -20.09
CA SER A 565 -29.89 -16.13 -20.35
C SER A 565 -28.50 -15.85 -20.90
N TYR A 566 -28.35 -14.86 -21.79
CA TYR A 566 -27.05 -14.48 -22.34
C TYR A 566 -26.13 -13.88 -21.28
N ALA A 567 -26.62 -12.94 -20.46
CA ALA A 567 -25.85 -12.36 -19.37
C ALA A 567 -25.39 -13.42 -18.35
N THR A 568 -26.28 -14.36 -18.00
CA THR A 568 -25.96 -15.51 -17.15
C THR A 568 -24.87 -16.37 -17.80
N PHE A 569 -25.02 -16.73 -19.08
CA PHE A 569 -24.02 -17.51 -19.81
C PHE A 569 -22.65 -16.82 -19.86
N GLN A 570 -22.62 -15.51 -20.08
CA GLN A 570 -21.39 -14.72 -20.06
C GLN A 570 -20.71 -14.74 -18.69
N ALA A 571 -21.47 -14.62 -17.60
CA ALA A 571 -20.91 -14.69 -16.25
C ALA A 571 -20.25 -16.06 -15.95
N HIS A 572 -20.82 -17.16 -16.46
CA HIS A 572 -20.26 -18.51 -16.29
C HIS A 572 -19.23 -18.91 -17.36
N GLN A 573 -19.00 -18.08 -18.37
CA GLN A 573 -18.15 -18.42 -19.52
C GLN A 573 -16.68 -18.74 -19.15
N PRO A 574 -16.01 -18.01 -18.23
CA PRO A 574 -14.65 -18.36 -17.78
C PRO A 574 -14.59 -19.74 -17.14
N PHE A 575 -15.59 -20.10 -16.35
CA PHE A 575 -15.71 -21.42 -15.74
C PHE A 575 -15.86 -22.52 -16.79
N TYR A 576 -16.78 -22.36 -17.76
CA TYR A 576 -16.96 -23.36 -18.81
C TYR A 576 -15.71 -23.55 -19.67
N LEU A 577 -14.98 -22.48 -20.01
CA LEU A 577 -13.72 -22.61 -20.73
C LEU A 577 -12.66 -23.36 -19.92
N ALA A 578 -12.56 -23.11 -18.62
CA ALA A 578 -11.65 -23.86 -17.75
C ALA A 578 -11.98 -25.36 -17.74
N VAL A 579 -13.27 -25.71 -17.64
CA VAL A 579 -13.75 -27.10 -17.72
C VAL A 579 -13.43 -27.72 -19.07
N LEU A 580 -13.70 -27.03 -20.18
CA LEU A 580 -13.41 -27.52 -21.53
C LEU A 580 -11.91 -27.72 -21.75
N ASN A 581 -11.07 -26.83 -21.23
CA ASN A 581 -9.61 -26.97 -21.28
C ASN A 581 -9.13 -28.20 -20.51
N LEU A 582 -9.65 -28.41 -19.29
CA LEU A 582 -9.37 -29.62 -18.50
C LEU A 582 -9.81 -30.87 -19.25
N LEU A 583 -11.05 -30.92 -19.75
CA LEU A 583 -11.56 -32.06 -20.52
C LEU A 583 -10.69 -32.36 -21.75
N TYR A 584 -10.29 -31.33 -22.49
CA TYR A 584 -9.44 -31.50 -23.65
C TYR A 584 -8.09 -32.14 -23.27
N LEU A 585 -7.47 -31.72 -22.18
CA LEU A 585 -6.25 -32.31 -21.64
C LEU A 585 -6.46 -33.78 -21.26
N LEU A 586 -7.50 -34.07 -20.47
CA LEU A 586 -7.78 -35.41 -19.96
C LEU A 586 -8.11 -36.41 -21.07
N LEU A 587 -8.85 -35.98 -22.09
CA LEU A 587 -9.26 -36.83 -23.22
C LEU A 587 -8.18 -36.98 -24.29
N SER A 588 -7.33 -35.96 -24.48
CA SER A 588 -6.27 -36.01 -25.51
C SER A 588 -5.03 -36.78 -25.07
N SER A 589 -4.74 -36.80 -23.77
CA SER A 589 -3.61 -37.54 -23.19
C SER A 589 -3.96 -39.02 -23.00
N THR A 590 -3.29 -39.91 -23.72
CA THR A 590 -3.56 -41.36 -23.62
C THR A 590 -3.29 -41.93 -22.24
N THR A 591 -2.25 -41.44 -21.56
CA THR A 591 -1.87 -41.86 -20.20
C THR A 591 -2.90 -41.41 -19.16
N LEU A 592 -3.35 -40.15 -19.23
CA LEU A 592 -4.34 -39.64 -18.28
C LEU A 592 -5.72 -40.28 -18.54
N SER A 593 -6.12 -40.36 -19.80
CA SER A 593 -7.41 -40.94 -20.21
C SER A 593 -7.57 -42.38 -19.71
N SER A 594 -6.52 -43.20 -19.77
CA SER A 594 -6.57 -44.59 -19.31
C SER A 594 -6.58 -44.69 -17.78
N ARG A 595 -5.71 -43.94 -17.08
CA ARG A 595 -5.60 -44.00 -15.61
C ARG A 595 -6.86 -43.51 -14.92
N LEU A 596 -7.41 -42.39 -15.40
CA LEU A 596 -8.63 -41.78 -14.87
C LEU A 596 -9.91 -42.41 -15.40
N GLN A 597 -9.80 -43.47 -16.24
CA GLN A 597 -10.95 -44.20 -16.80
C GLN A 597 -11.96 -43.26 -17.46
N MET A 598 -11.47 -42.34 -18.29
CA MET A 598 -12.27 -41.22 -18.81
C MET A 598 -13.51 -41.65 -19.61
N ALA A 599 -13.51 -42.85 -20.19
CA ALA A 599 -14.70 -43.39 -20.85
C ALA A 599 -15.84 -43.72 -19.88
N GLU A 600 -15.53 -44.29 -18.72
CA GLU A 600 -16.52 -44.54 -17.68
C GLU A 600 -16.99 -43.22 -17.07
N VAL A 601 -16.07 -42.29 -16.79
CA VAL A 601 -16.41 -40.94 -16.31
C VAL A 601 -17.34 -40.23 -17.30
N ALA A 602 -17.05 -40.29 -18.60
CA ALA A 602 -17.87 -39.66 -19.63
C ALA A 602 -19.28 -40.28 -19.71
N LYS A 603 -19.39 -41.60 -19.52
CA LYS A 603 -20.67 -42.30 -19.56
C LYS A 603 -21.50 -42.06 -18.30
N GLN A 604 -20.89 -42.12 -17.12
CA GLN A 604 -21.57 -41.95 -15.84
C GLN A 604 -22.10 -40.52 -15.66
N ASN A 605 -21.35 -39.52 -16.16
CA ASN A 605 -21.66 -38.11 -15.94
C ASN A 605 -22.32 -37.43 -17.17
N GLU A 606 -22.86 -38.22 -18.12
CA GLU A 606 -23.54 -37.73 -19.33
C GLU A 606 -22.75 -36.64 -20.10
N LEU A 607 -21.42 -36.78 -20.18
CA LEU A 607 -20.55 -35.75 -20.76
C LEU A 607 -20.93 -35.32 -22.20
N PRO A 608 -21.36 -36.22 -23.12
CA PRO A 608 -21.86 -35.81 -24.43
C PRO A 608 -23.02 -34.82 -24.34
N ARG A 609 -23.95 -35.04 -23.41
CA ARG A 609 -25.12 -34.18 -23.21
C ARG A 609 -24.70 -32.79 -22.71
N PHE A 610 -23.77 -32.74 -21.76
CA PHE A 610 -23.21 -31.47 -21.28
C PHE A 610 -22.57 -30.65 -22.42
N LEU A 611 -21.72 -31.29 -23.23
CA LEU A 611 -21.08 -30.64 -24.38
C LEU A 611 -22.10 -30.19 -25.42
N ASP A 612 -23.10 -31.02 -25.72
CA ASP A 612 -24.15 -30.67 -26.68
C ASP A 612 -25.01 -29.49 -26.21
N SER A 613 -25.37 -29.43 -24.92
CA SER A 613 -26.13 -28.32 -24.36
C SER A 613 -25.33 -27.00 -24.39
N LEU A 614 -24.01 -27.04 -24.13
CA LEU A 614 -23.14 -25.86 -24.28
C LEU A 614 -23.04 -25.40 -25.74
N LEU A 615 -22.88 -26.33 -26.69
CA LEU A 615 -22.83 -26.01 -28.11
C LEU A 615 -24.14 -25.39 -28.60
N GLN A 616 -25.27 -25.92 -28.16
CA GLN A 616 -26.59 -25.39 -28.49
C GLN A 616 -26.80 -23.99 -27.91
N ALA A 617 -26.37 -23.75 -26.67
CA ALA A 617 -26.42 -22.42 -26.06
C ALA A 617 -25.57 -21.41 -26.84
N ALA A 618 -24.31 -21.73 -27.15
CA ALA A 618 -23.42 -20.86 -27.93
C ALA A 618 -24.02 -20.50 -29.29
N LYS A 619 -24.51 -21.50 -30.05
CA LYS A 619 -25.16 -21.29 -31.36
C LYS A 619 -26.43 -20.44 -31.26
N LYS A 620 -27.24 -20.68 -30.23
CA LYS A 620 -28.46 -19.90 -29.98
C LYS A 620 -28.10 -18.44 -29.78
N PHE A 621 -27.14 -18.13 -28.92
CA PHE A 621 -26.73 -16.75 -28.66
C PHE A 621 -26.03 -16.09 -29.85
N GLN A 622 -25.21 -16.83 -30.60
CA GLN A 622 -24.64 -16.37 -31.85
C GLN A 622 -25.73 -16.00 -32.88
N SER A 623 -26.78 -16.80 -32.98
CA SER A 623 -27.92 -16.51 -33.86
C SER A 623 -28.73 -15.30 -33.40
N SER A 624 -28.93 -15.12 -32.09
CA SER A 624 -29.63 -13.96 -31.53
C SER A 624 -28.81 -12.67 -31.67
N LEU A 625 -27.48 -12.73 -31.58
CA LEU A 625 -26.58 -11.61 -31.91
C LEU A 625 -26.67 -11.24 -33.40
N SER A 626 -26.83 -12.22 -34.29
CA SER A 626 -26.98 -11.97 -35.73
C SER A 626 -28.32 -11.36 -36.11
N ASN A 627 -29.36 -11.61 -35.31
CA ASN A 627 -30.73 -11.17 -35.55
C ASN A 627 -31.09 -9.87 -34.80
N ASP A 628 -30.13 -9.19 -34.15
CA ASP A 628 -30.37 -8.00 -33.30
C ASP A 628 -31.38 -8.25 -32.17
N GLU A 629 -31.55 -9.49 -31.71
CA GLU A 629 -32.44 -9.84 -30.58
C GLU A 629 -31.80 -9.55 -29.21
N LEU A 630 -30.50 -9.32 -29.20
CA LEU A 630 -29.70 -8.96 -28.03
C LEU A 630 -29.20 -7.52 -28.21
N GLU A 631 -29.72 -6.59 -27.40
CA GLU A 631 -29.13 -5.25 -27.28
C GLU A 631 -27.77 -5.39 -26.59
N TYR A 632 -26.69 -5.40 -27.38
CA TYR A 632 -25.34 -5.55 -26.88
C TYR A 632 -24.48 -4.38 -27.36
N GLY A 633 -24.21 -3.43 -26.45
CA GLY A 633 -23.26 -2.34 -26.61
C GLY A 633 -23.30 -1.59 -27.95
N ASP A 634 -22.15 -1.01 -28.29
CA ASP A 634 -21.82 -0.50 -29.62
C ASP A 634 -21.40 -1.64 -30.57
N GLU A 635 -21.02 -1.34 -31.81
CA GLU A 635 -20.57 -2.34 -32.78
C GLU A 635 -19.38 -3.18 -32.27
N GLN A 636 -18.51 -2.60 -31.43
CA GLN A 636 -17.35 -3.27 -30.85
C GLN A 636 -17.79 -4.35 -29.86
N GLY A 637 -18.70 -4.02 -28.93
CA GLY A 637 -19.23 -5.00 -27.99
C GLY A 637 -19.89 -6.20 -28.69
N ARG A 638 -20.61 -5.97 -29.80
CA ARG A 638 -21.21 -7.08 -30.57
C ARG A 638 -20.15 -8.00 -31.18
N ASN A 639 -19.10 -7.43 -31.76
CA ASN A 639 -18.00 -8.20 -32.34
C ASN A 639 -17.28 -9.04 -31.27
N ASP A 640 -17.04 -8.48 -30.08
CA ASP A 640 -16.47 -9.21 -28.95
C ASP A 640 -17.39 -10.36 -28.53
N GLY A 641 -18.70 -10.12 -28.47
CA GLY A 641 -19.71 -11.15 -28.20
C GLY A 641 -19.67 -12.31 -29.20
N PHE A 642 -19.54 -12.02 -30.50
CA PHE A 642 -19.38 -13.04 -31.54
C PHE A 642 -18.11 -13.87 -31.34
N LEU A 643 -16.98 -13.21 -31.08
CA LEU A 643 -15.68 -13.86 -30.94
C LEU A 643 -15.65 -14.79 -29.71
N VAL A 644 -16.30 -14.39 -28.61
CA VAL A 644 -16.46 -15.23 -27.43
C VAL A 644 -17.32 -16.47 -27.73
N MET A 645 -18.42 -16.34 -28.48
CA MET A 645 -19.23 -17.50 -28.87
C MET A 645 -18.48 -18.45 -29.81
N GLU A 646 -17.73 -17.92 -30.78
CA GLU A 646 -16.90 -18.73 -31.69
C GLU A 646 -15.81 -19.50 -30.92
N LEU A 647 -15.17 -18.86 -29.93
CA LEU A 647 -14.22 -19.51 -29.04
C LEU A 647 -14.88 -20.67 -28.25
N MET A 648 -16.09 -20.47 -27.73
CA MET A 648 -16.85 -21.51 -27.05
C MET A 648 -17.16 -22.69 -27.98
N GLU A 649 -17.64 -22.43 -29.21
CA GLU A 649 -17.91 -23.48 -30.18
C GLU A 649 -16.65 -24.27 -30.54
N MET A 650 -15.53 -23.57 -30.74
CA MET A 650 -14.24 -24.19 -31.02
C MET A 650 -13.79 -25.10 -29.87
N ALA A 651 -13.85 -24.60 -28.62
CA ALA A 651 -13.46 -25.36 -27.44
C ALA A 651 -14.34 -26.61 -27.22
N VAL A 652 -15.66 -26.47 -27.39
CA VAL A 652 -16.60 -27.60 -27.31
C VAL A 652 -16.32 -28.62 -28.43
N GLY A 653 -16.11 -28.16 -29.66
CA GLY A 653 -15.80 -29.04 -30.80
C GLY A 653 -14.50 -29.83 -30.60
N GLN A 654 -13.46 -29.20 -30.03
CA GLN A 654 -12.22 -29.89 -29.67
C GLN A 654 -12.44 -30.97 -28.60
N ALA A 655 -13.23 -30.67 -27.56
CA ALA A 655 -13.56 -31.64 -26.51
C ALA A 655 -14.39 -32.82 -27.05
N GLN A 656 -15.40 -32.56 -27.89
CA GLN A 656 -16.21 -33.60 -28.56
C GLN A 656 -15.35 -34.50 -29.46
N HIS A 657 -14.43 -33.91 -30.23
CA HIS A 657 -13.50 -34.68 -31.07
C HIS A 657 -12.59 -35.56 -30.22
N ALA A 658 -12.02 -35.03 -29.13
CA ALA A 658 -11.20 -35.81 -28.21
C ALA A 658 -12.01 -36.96 -27.57
N LEU A 659 -13.25 -36.71 -27.16
CA LEU A 659 -14.14 -37.70 -26.56
C LEU A 659 -14.45 -38.86 -27.53
N SER A 660 -14.68 -38.56 -28.81
CA SER A 660 -14.93 -39.59 -29.83
C SER A 660 -13.77 -40.58 -29.97
N LYS A 661 -12.53 -40.11 -29.80
CA LYS A 661 -11.33 -40.95 -29.90
C LYS A 661 -11.14 -41.87 -28.70
N VAL A 662 -11.58 -41.46 -27.53
CA VAL A 662 -11.56 -42.31 -26.32
C VAL A 662 -12.56 -43.45 -26.48
N GLY A 663 -13.79 -43.14 -26.91
CA GLY A 663 -14.83 -44.15 -27.15
C GLY A 663 -14.50 -45.16 -28.26
N MET A 664 -13.67 -44.81 -29.25
CA MET A 664 -13.20 -45.76 -30.27
C MET A 664 -12.07 -46.67 -29.77
N LYS A 665 -11.26 -46.24 -28.80
CA LYS A 665 -10.13 -47.03 -28.29
C LYS A 665 -10.56 -48.14 -27.33
N ASP A 666 -11.60 -47.92 -26.52
CA ASP A 666 -12.15 -48.97 -25.63
C ASP A 666 -12.97 -50.04 -26.37
N LEU A 667 -13.13 -49.90 -27.69
CA LEU A 667 -13.65 -50.95 -28.58
C LEU A 667 -12.52 -51.80 -29.20
N GLU A 668 -11.26 -51.36 -29.10
CA GLU A 668 -10.08 -52.02 -29.68
C GLU A 668 -9.13 -52.62 -28.62
N ALA A 669 -9.38 -52.39 -27.32
CA ALA A 669 -8.72 -53.04 -26.19
C ALA A 669 -9.65 -54.08 -25.54
#